data_AF-A0A9P6GJA9-F1
#
_entry.id   AF-A0A9P6GJA9-F1
#
_cell.length_a   1.000
_cell.length_b   1.000
_cell.length_c   1.000
_cell.angle_alpha   90.00
_cell.angle_beta   90.00
_cell.angle_gamma   90.00
#
_symmetry.space_group_name_H-M   'P 1'
#
loop_
_entity.id
_entity.type
_entity.pdbx_description
1 polymer ?
#
loop_
_entity_poly.entity_id
_entity_poly.type
_entity_poly.pdbx_seq_one_letter_code
_entity_poly.pdbx_strand_id
1 'polypeptide(L)'
;MPKVVSHTPRWLQRPSRGHELFAPKPSTNRALAQKEKAPGIRKTIAARNSEVFVAVGNEIRWADLEALKEHEQPVYRVLKISIPLAIERLDMSPKGDYLAVSTSHTVHIVHLPEPSLLTSADDSPIKPKTFQVGPTAHVLEESPIASVLWHPLGYHGRCLVTITRAGVVRLWEINRADRSSFCETTLSIDLQKLANAKNDQENLSASQYGATKGFSPDAADLEVASACFGDSPDQQGVHGWAPMTLWIATVSGDVYALCPLLPSKWQLVNSDGADTFKQTLITTININHANVTENDSSPIEEMSLADKQIKWLSDIIYQEPFTEQLSDDDVITIFNRPSSVPAVPLLQGPFTIVPEVEDFELSDMIVFSLKTFTDSQDEEIAEGLPSAVVCLLTDTCEVHVCLDLEGIVGRWLPSVEDEYKPEPSEHVLAVVETIALANDGVSSPNQSITPDVRTDFSFFVSHATGVFYMSLEPWIRHLESELYEPQIEGADFRLQRLLESANTVTERCMRRNARDTNKDVTSCVVIEETSIGYIVLTVFDNEPQAVILDAEEGTTEKDIEEALQWEDPAGNNREAWQPPKEFWQPFSLHSSLQAVHRSRALWNEEIKLSPANLEVLMAAHRVLAEHTETLQLRVSDLFNRCQRLQDEYRDQVIRVAEVMQKVDTVTGKDEAQSGARLYGNKKIEDRLEKVQAKQEAQKQRYLALRRKMASVNTSQLSDKEVYFVEELHTMEGSLDKEAHRLTDNADGSEVPVWGRLDKVKDLQQKLSKEVEGGVKAAGEQRAGSSMKVPSHSRRAEHDQIQAMLQHQTELLQATAERLRSNGVSIAEVVDGPAEERMAI
;
A
#
# COMPACT_ATOMS: atom_id res chain seq x y z
N MET A 1 -8.56 0.54 -4.52
CA MET A 1 -7.78 -0.72 -4.40
C MET A 1 -6.71 -0.77 -5.46
N PRO A 2 -5.45 -1.08 -5.12
CA PRO A 2 -4.42 -1.28 -6.13
C PRO A 2 -4.68 -2.56 -6.93
N LYS A 3 -4.92 -2.43 -8.23
CA LYS A 3 -5.06 -3.59 -9.11
C LYS A 3 -3.70 -4.21 -9.40
N VAL A 4 -3.64 -5.53 -9.50
CA VAL A 4 -2.42 -6.23 -9.93
C VAL A 4 -2.16 -5.96 -11.41
N VAL A 5 -1.10 -5.20 -11.71
CA VAL A 5 -0.69 -4.87 -13.09
C VAL A 5 0.11 -6.02 -13.70
N SER A 6 1.07 -6.56 -12.95
CA SER A 6 1.87 -7.70 -13.42
C SER A 6 2.51 -8.50 -12.30
N HIS A 7 2.79 -9.77 -12.58
CA HIS A 7 3.50 -10.66 -11.67
C HIS A 7 4.96 -10.85 -12.10
N THR A 8 5.85 -10.84 -11.11
CA THR A 8 7.30 -11.06 -11.14
C THR A 8 7.95 -10.61 -12.45
N PRO A 9 8.44 -9.37 -12.53
CA PRO A 9 9.06 -8.84 -13.74
C PRO A 9 10.16 -9.75 -14.30
N ARG A 10 10.33 -9.77 -15.63
CA ARG A 10 11.30 -10.65 -16.31
C ARG A 10 12.74 -10.49 -15.79
N TRP A 11 13.11 -9.29 -15.36
CA TRP A 11 14.42 -8.97 -14.80
C TRP A 11 14.65 -9.52 -13.37
N LEU A 12 13.62 -10.11 -12.73
CA LEU A 12 13.68 -10.89 -11.49
C LEU A 12 13.46 -12.40 -11.69
N GLN A 13 13.05 -12.82 -12.89
CA GLN A 13 12.83 -14.24 -13.23
C GLN A 13 14.10 -14.90 -13.79
N ARG A 14 14.25 -16.22 -13.67
CA ARG A 14 15.36 -16.94 -14.29
C ARG A 14 15.39 -16.74 -15.82
N PRO A 15 16.57 -16.64 -16.46
CA PRO A 15 17.93 -16.65 -15.89
C PRO A 15 18.47 -15.25 -15.55
N SER A 16 17.61 -14.27 -15.28
CA SER A 16 18.05 -12.90 -15.04
C SER A 16 19.02 -12.79 -13.85
N ARG A 17 19.86 -11.77 -13.94
CA ARG A 17 20.79 -11.36 -12.90
C ARG A 17 20.09 -10.91 -11.61
N GLY A 18 18.89 -10.32 -11.70
CA GLY A 18 18.07 -10.01 -10.54
C GLY A 18 17.59 -11.26 -9.79
N HIS A 19 17.40 -12.40 -10.47
CA HIS A 19 17.11 -13.67 -9.79
C HIS A 19 18.31 -14.17 -8.96
N GLU A 20 19.54 -13.96 -9.43
CA GLU A 20 20.76 -14.37 -8.74
C GLU A 20 20.91 -13.67 -7.38
N LEU A 21 20.26 -12.51 -7.18
CA LEU A 21 20.20 -11.79 -5.90
C LEU A 21 19.59 -12.68 -4.78
N PHE A 22 18.62 -13.52 -5.12
CA PHE A 22 17.88 -14.34 -4.15
C PHE A 22 18.33 -15.81 -4.16
N ALA A 23 18.92 -16.28 -5.26
CA ALA A 23 19.24 -17.68 -5.46
C ALA A 23 20.28 -18.20 -4.42
N PRO A 24 20.04 -19.35 -3.77
CA PRO A 24 20.97 -19.90 -2.79
C PRO A 24 22.25 -20.40 -3.46
N LYS A 25 23.40 -20.23 -2.80
CA LYS A 25 24.66 -20.83 -3.28
C LYS A 25 24.63 -22.36 -3.10
N PRO A 26 25.06 -23.17 -4.08
CA PRO A 26 25.20 -24.61 -3.90
C PRO A 26 26.33 -24.88 -2.91
N SER A 27 25.98 -25.15 -1.64
CA SER A 27 26.98 -25.45 -0.61
C SER A 27 27.53 -26.88 -0.79
N THR A 28 28.85 -27.02 -0.74
CA THR A 28 29.57 -28.30 -0.83
C THR A 28 29.56 -29.09 0.47
N ASN A 29 29.10 -28.47 1.57
CA ASN A 29 29.10 -29.05 2.91
C ASN A 29 27.67 -29.36 3.37
N ARG A 30 27.10 -30.46 2.87
CA ARG A 30 25.80 -30.99 3.30
C ARG A 30 25.86 -31.67 4.69
N ALA A 31 26.81 -31.29 5.55
CA ALA A 31 27.23 -32.05 6.74
C ALA A 31 27.14 -31.26 8.07
N LEU A 32 26.36 -30.18 8.11
CA LEU A 32 25.81 -29.68 9.37
C LEU A 32 24.32 -29.95 9.29
N ALA A 33 23.84 -30.85 10.16
CA ALA A 33 22.43 -31.17 10.31
C ALA A 33 21.61 -29.88 10.26
N GLN A 34 20.53 -29.88 9.47
CA GLN A 34 19.46 -28.90 9.62
C GLN A 34 18.98 -29.02 11.06
N LYS A 35 19.56 -28.22 11.96
CA LYS A 35 18.98 -27.97 13.27
C LYS A 35 17.57 -27.47 12.99
N GLU A 36 16.58 -28.01 13.69
CA GLU A 36 15.20 -27.57 13.61
C GLU A 36 15.17 -26.04 13.61
N LYS A 37 14.64 -25.46 12.52
CA LYS A 37 14.49 -24.02 12.43
C LYS A 37 13.58 -23.59 13.57
N ALA A 38 14.03 -22.64 14.38
CA ALA A 38 13.16 -22.06 15.38
C ALA A 38 11.95 -21.44 14.65
N PRO A 39 10.72 -21.71 15.08
CA PRO A 39 9.55 -21.05 14.52
C PRO A 39 9.64 -19.53 14.73
N GLY A 40 9.09 -18.74 13.81
CA GLY A 40 9.00 -17.29 13.96
C GLY A 40 9.08 -16.52 12.65
N ILE A 41 8.75 -15.23 12.75
CA ILE A 41 8.71 -14.28 11.62
C ILE A 41 10.08 -14.17 10.93
N ARG A 42 10.08 -14.33 9.60
CA ARG A 42 11.28 -14.19 8.76
C ARG A 42 11.19 -12.96 7.86
N LYS A 43 11.97 -11.93 8.18
CA LYS A 43 12.10 -10.68 7.39
C LYS A 43 13.44 -10.68 6.66
N THR A 44 13.57 -11.44 5.57
CA THR A 44 14.87 -11.62 4.88
C THR A 44 15.19 -10.55 3.84
N ILE A 45 14.30 -9.59 3.64
CA ILE A 45 14.46 -8.49 2.69
C ILE A 45 14.25 -7.19 3.45
N ALA A 46 15.14 -6.22 3.24
CA ALA A 46 14.95 -4.84 3.66
C ALA A 46 15.19 -3.92 2.46
N ALA A 47 14.54 -2.76 2.46
CA ALA A 47 14.68 -1.77 1.39
C ALA A 47 15.09 -0.40 1.94
N ARG A 48 15.76 0.39 1.08
CA ARG A 48 16.07 1.81 1.28
C ARG A 48 15.84 2.49 -0.07
N ASN A 49 14.70 3.15 -0.24
CA ASN A 49 14.26 3.69 -1.53
C ASN A 49 14.25 2.57 -2.60
N SER A 50 14.98 2.74 -3.71
CA SER A 50 15.17 1.73 -4.76
C SER A 50 16.16 0.61 -4.40
N GLU A 51 16.95 0.77 -3.34
CA GLU A 51 17.93 -0.23 -2.93
C GLU A 51 17.29 -1.36 -2.11
N VAL A 52 17.75 -2.58 -2.35
CA VAL A 52 17.29 -3.78 -1.65
C VAL A 52 18.46 -4.58 -1.07
N PHE A 53 18.27 -5.03 0.16
CA PHE A 53 19.17 -5.89 0.92
C PHE A 53 18.52 -7.24 1.15
N VAL A 54 19.12 -8.30 0.61
CA VAL A 54 18.58 -9.66 0.67
C VAL A 54 19.50 -10.56 1.47
N ALA A 55 18.96 -11.17 2.52
CA ALA A 55 19.65 -12.19 3.31
C ALA A 55 19.59 -13.55 2.61
N VAL A 56 20.76 -14.13 2.31
CA VAL A 56 20.89 -15.47 1.73
C VAL A 56 21.84 -16.30 2.57
N GLY A 57 21.27 -17.06 3.52
CA GLY A 57 22.03 -17.79 4.53
C GLY A 57 22.69 -16.82 5.52
N ASN A 58 24.02 -16.68 5.46
CA ASN A 58 24.80 -15.82 6.35
C ASN A 58 25.39 -14.59 5.63
N GLU A 59 25.04 -14.39 4.36
CA GLU A 59 25.50 -13.27 3.54
C GLU A 59 24.33 -12.33 3.26
N ILE A 60 24.63 -11.03 3.14
CA ILE A 60 23.67 -10.04 2.64
C ILE A 60 24.10 -9.63 1.24
N ARG A 61 23.18 -9.67 0.29
CA ARG A 61 23.39 -9.16 -1.05
C ARG A 61 22.64 -7.85 -1.21
N TRP A 62 23.29 -6.85 -1.78
CA TRP A 62 22.81 -5.49 -1.91
C TRP A 62 22.78 -5.10 -3.37
N ALA A 63 21.64 -4.59 -3.83
CA ALA A 63 21.44 -4.16 -5.20
C ALA A 63 20.50 -2.95 -5.25
N ASP A 64 20.56 -2.23 -6.35
CA ASP A 64 19.58 -1.20 -6.71
C ASP A 64 18.61 -1.79 -7.75
N LEU A 65 17.32 -1.74 -7.46
CA LEU A 65 16.28 -2.28 -8.34
C LEU A 65 16.12 -1.45 -9.62
N GLU A 66 16.38 -0.14 -9.59
CA GLU A 66 16.34 0.71 -10.78
C GLU A 66 17.45 0.29 -11.74
N ALA A 67 18.68 0.17 -11.24
CA ALA A 67 19.82 -0.33 -11.99
C ALA A 67 19.59 -1.76 -12.54
N LEU A 68 18.94 -2.63 -11.76
CA LEU A 68 18.59 -3.99 -12.20
C LEU A 68 17.54 -4.02 -13.31
N LYS A 69 16.63 -3.02 -13.35
CA LYS A 69 15.61 -2.89 -14.39
C LYS A 69 16.20 -2.36 -15.70
N GLU A 70 17.12 -1.39 -15.64
CA GLU A 70 17.60 -0.66 -16.81
C GLU A 70 18.60 -1.40 -17.70
N HIS A 71 19.71 -1.99 -17.22
CA HIS A 71 20.59 -2.96 -17.93
C HIS A 71 21.84 -3.40 -17.10
N GLU A 72 22.45 -4.55 -17.49
CA GLU A 72 23.43 -5.37 -16.74
C GLU A 72 24.83 -4.74 -16.50
N GLN A 73 25.07 -4.15 -15.31
CA GLN A 73 26.26 -4.26 -14.43
C GLN A 73 26.50 -3.00 -13.58
N PRO A 74 26.94 -3.13 -12.31
CA PRO A 74 27.11 -4.37 -11.55
C PRO A 74 25.77 -4.84 -10.95
N VAL A 75 25.62 -6.16 -10.88
CA VAL A 75 24.34 -6.84 -10.67
C VAL A 75 23.86 -6.80 -9.22
N TYR A 76 24.77 -7.02 -8.29
CA TYR A 76 24.60 -6.83 -6.86
C TYR A 76 25.97 -6.94 -6.21
N ARG A 77 26.14 -6.38 -5.02
CA ARG A 77 27.33 -6.55 -4.20
C ARG A 77 27.05 -7.43 -3.00
N VAL A 78 28.04 -8.22 -2.60
CA VAL A 78 27.94 -9.04 -1.38
C VAL A 78 28.54 -8.26 -0.21
N LEU A 79 27.74 -8.03 0.82
CA LEU A 79 28.18 -7.52 2.10
C LEU A 79 28.65 -8.71 2.95
N LYS A 80 29.97 -8.86 3.06
CA LYS A 80 30.60 -9.94 3.82
C LYS A 80 30.62 -9.61 5.30
N ILE A 81 29.61 -10.11 6.01
CA ILE A 81 29.45 -9.97 7.45
C ILE A 81 29.81 -11.28 8.16
N SER A 82 30.38 -11.19 9.36
CA SER A 82 30.81 -12.35 10.14
C SER A 82 29.72 -12.70 11.16
N ILE A 83 28.71 -13.45 10.72
CA ILE A 83 27.58 -13.88 11.55
C ILE A 83 27.60 -15.40 11.72
N PRO A 84 27.43 -15.91 12.96
CA PRO A 84 27.56 -17.34 13.26
C PRO A 84 26.40 -18.19 12.75
N LEU A 85 25.20 -17.61 12.63
CA LEU A 85 23.95 -18.30 12.29
C LEU A 85 23.34 -17.70 11.02
N ALA A 86 22.36 -18.39 10.45
CA ALA A 86 21.58 -17.88 9.34
C ALA A 86 20.79 -16.63 9.76
N ILE A 87 20.72 -15.66 8.84
CA ILE A 87 20.00 -14.41 9.05
C ILE A 87 18.50 -14.68 8.89
N GLU A 88 17.72 -14.23 9.86
CA GLU A 88 16.27 -14.41 9.90
C GLU A 88 15.54 -13.08 9.71
N ARG A 89 16.10 -11.96 10.19
CA ARG A 89 15.49 -10.63 10.09
C ARG A 89 16.50 -9.56 9.69
N LEU A 90 16.07 -8.68 8.80
CA LEU A 90 16.72 -7.45 8.39
C LEU A 90 15.75 -6.31 8.69
N ASP A 91 16.22 -5.31 9.43
CA ASP A 91 15.41 -4.13 9.76
C ASP A 91 16.20 -2.84 9.54
N MET A 92 15.66 -1.95 8.72
CA MET A 92 16.32 -0.74 8.25
C MET A 92 16.14 0.37 9.28
N SER A 93 17.22 1.09 9.63
CA SER A 93 17.08 2.28 10.49
C SER A 93 16.27 3.37 9.80
N PRO A 94 15.54 4.24 10.53
CA PRO A 94 14.72 5.30 9.95
C PRO A 94 15.47 6.20 8.96
N LYS A 95 16.76 6.50 9.22
CA LYS A 95 17.60 7.31 8.32
C LYS A 95 18.29 6.52 7.19
N GLY A 96 18.14 5.20 7.15
CA GLY A 96 18.80 4.35 6.15
C GLY A 96 20.32 4.21 6.31
N ASP A 97 20.91 4.60 7.45
CA ASP A 97 22.36 4.53 7.70
C ASP A 97 22.81 3.18 8.27
N TYR A 98 21.93 2.51 9.00
CA TYR A 98 22.21 1.26 9.69
C TYR A 98 21.20 0.19 9.28
N LEU A 99 21.69 -1.05 9.25
CA LEU A 99 20.87 -2.23 9.07
C LEU A 99 21.02 -3.12 10.30
N ALA A 100 19.92 -3.34 11.01
CA ALA A 100 19.86 -4.33 12.08
C ALA A 100 19.70 -5.71 11.45
N VAL A 101 20.60 -6.63 11.79
CA VAL A 101 20.68 -7.99 11.26
C VAL A 101 20.54 -8.96 12.42
N SER A 102 19.38 -9.62 12.48
CA SER A 102 19.07 -10.60 13.52
C SER A 102 19.14 -12.02 12.95
N THR A 103 19.74 -12.90 13.75
CA THR A 103 19.52 -14.35 13.65
C THR A 103 18.43 -14.72 14.65
N SER A 104 18.25 -16.01 14.95
CA SER A 104 17.34 -16.43 16.02
C SER A 104 17.71 -15.90 17.40
N HIS A 105 19.00 -15.67 17.70
CA HIS A 105 19.48 -15.31 19.04
C HIS A 105 20.46 -14.14 19.09
N THR A 106 21.10 -13.78 17.97
CA THR A 106 22.15 -12.75 17.94
C THR A 106 21.70 -11.55 17.10
N VAL A 107 21.95 -10.33 17.59
CA VAL A 107 21.71 -9.08 16.87
C VAL A 107 23.03 -8.44 16.47
N HIS A 108 23.13 -7.99 15.23
CA HIS A 108 24.27 -7.23 14.71
C HIS A 108 23.79 -5.96 14.04
N ILE A 109 24.57 -4.89 14.14
CA ILE A 109 24.33 -3.65 13.41
C ILE A 109 25.40 -3.52 12.34
N VAL A 110 24.95 -3.38 11.11
CA VAL A 110 25.79 -3.15 9.94
C VAL A 110 25.70 -1.68 9.58
N HIS A 111 26.85 -0.99 9.52
CA HIS A 111 26.90 0.32 8.91
C HIS A 111 26.82 0.18 7.39
N LEU A 112 25.78 0.76 6.80
CA LEU A 112 25.56 0.64 5.36
C LEU A 112 26.60 1.46 4.58
N PRO A 113 27.11 0.91 3.46
CA PRO A 113 27.94 1.67 2.53
C PRO A 113 27.15 2.76 1.80
N GLU A 114 27.88 3.72 1.23
CA GLU A 114 27.29 4.73 0.35
C GLU A 114 26.80 4.12 -0.99
N PRO A 115 25.63 4.54 -1.50
CA PRO A 115 25.03 4.05 -2.75
C PRO A 115 25.97 4.08 -3.96
N SER A 116 26.89 5.05 -4.00
CA SER A 116 27.89 5.23 -5.06
C SER A 116 28.77 4.00 -5.30
N LEU A 117 28.89 3.10 -4.31
CA LEU A 117 29.61 1.84 -4.50
C LEU A 117 28.88 0.90 -5.47
N LEU A 118 27.54 0.91 -5.53
CA LEU A 118 26.79 0.08 -6.48
C LEU A 118 27.02 0.48 -7.94
N THR A 119 27.39 1.72 -8.25
CA THR A 119 27.65 2.13 -9.65
C THR A 119 29.08 1.87 -10.09
N SER A 120 29.99 1.53 -9.17
CA SER A 120 31.39 1.29 -9.50
C SER A 120 31.61 -0.12 -10.07
N ALA A 121 32.50 -0.25 -11.06
CA ALA A 121 32.76 -1.48 -11.81
C ALA A 121 33.47 -2.61 -11.01
N ASP A 122 33.63 -2.46 -9.69
CA ASP A 122 34.32 -3.43 -8.83
C ASP A 122 33.36 -4.42 -8.17
N ASP A 123 33.22 -5.62 -8.70
CA ASP A 123 32.34 -6.66 -8.11
C ASP A 123 32.89 -7.29 -6.81
N SER A 124 33.95 -6.74 -6.20
CA SER A 124 34.53 -7.28 -4.97
C SER A 124 33.55 -7.19 -3.78
N PRO A 125 33.54 -8.22 -2.91
CA PRO A 125 32.66 -8.22 -1.73
C PRO A 125 33.08 -7.11 -0.76
N ILE A 126 32.13 -6.30 -0.34
CA ILE A 126 32.35 -5.21 0.61
C ILE A 126 32.32 -5.80 2.02
N LYS A 127 33.28 -5.41 2.86
CA LYS A 127 33.27 -5.75 4.29
C LYS A 127 32.82 -4.51 5.09
N PRO A 128 31.52 -4.30 5.31
CA PRO A 128 31.05 -3.18 6.09
C PRO A 128 31.49 -3.30 7.56
N LYS A 129 31.49 -2.17 8.28
CA LYS A 129 31.71 -2.20 9.74
C LYS A 129 30.48 -2.83 10.39
N THR A 130 30.69 -3.90 11.14
CA THR A 130 29.64 -4.65 11.83
C THR A 130 29.93 -4.72 13.32
N PHE A 131 28.92 -4.46 14.15
CA PHE A 131 29.01 -4.50 15.60
C PHE A 131 27.96 -5.46 16.14
N GLN A 132 28.35 -6.38 17.03
CA GLN A 132 27.39 -7.24 17.73
C GLN A 132 26.74 -6.43 18.87
N VAL A 133 25.41 -6.45 18.92
CA VAL A 133 24.63 -5.82 20.00
C VAL A 133 24.43 -6.83 21.11
N GLY A 134 24.66 -6.41 22.34
CA GLY A 134 24.54 -7.22 23.54
C GLY A 134 25.31 -8.54 23.46
N PRO A 135 26.65 -8.55 23.43
CA PRO A 135 27.44 -9.79 23.35
C PRO A 135 27.19 -10.80 24.49
N THR A 136 26.56 -10.36 25.58
CA THR A 136 26.12 -11.20 26.71
C THR A 136 24.59 -11.32 26.82
N ALA A 137 23.83 -10.52 26.08
CA ALA A 137 22.36 -10.51 26.12
C ALA A 137 21.75 -11.28 24.94
N HIS A 138 22.37 -11.19 23.76
CA HIS A 138 21.94 -11.80 22.50
C HIS A 138 22.93 -12.89 22.10
N VAL A 139 22.82 -14.02 22.79
CA VAL A 139 23.67 -15.21 22.63
C VAL A 139 22.81 -16.48 22.62
N LEU A 140 23.39 -17.58 22.14
CA LEU A 140 22.70 -18.86 21.97
C LEU A 140 22.20 -19.47 23.29
N GLU A 141 22.81 -19.15 24.42
CA GLU A 141 22.37 -19.65 25.73
C GLU A 141 21.20 -18.85 26.33
N GLU A 142 20.89 -17.67 25.78
CA GLU A 142 19.78 -16.82 26.21
C GLU A 142 18.51 -17.04 25.37
N SER A 143 17.42 -16.35 25.70
CA SER A 143 16.13 -16.49 25.01
C SER A 143 16.23 -16.02 23.54
N PRO A 144 15.56 -16.71 22.58
CA PRO A 144 15.47 -16.26 21.20
C PRO A 144 14.84 -14.87 21.06
N ILE A 145 15.13 -14.21 19.95
CA ILE A 145 14.62 -12.88 19.62
C ILE A 145 13.24 -13.01 18.98
N ALA A 146 12.25 -12.33 19.55
CA ALA A 146 10.90 -12.19 18.99
C ALA A 146 10.86 -11.04 17.97
N SER A 147 11.22 -9.83 18.43
CA SER A 147 11.16 -8.60 17.61
C SER A 147 12.42 -7.74 17.75
N VAL A 148 12.76 -7.06 16.66
CA VAL A 148 13.81 -6.05 16.56
C VAL A 148 13.18 -4.86 15.85
N LEU A 149 13.16 -3.71 16.52
CA LEU A 149 12.48 -2.50 16.07
C LEU A 149 13.38 -1.29 16.30
N TRP A 150 13.26 -0.26 15.46
CA TRP A 150 13.82 1.05 15.76
C TRP A 150 12.79 1.90 16.52
N HIS A 151 13.23 2.60 17.55
CA HIS A 151 12.36 3.51 18.28
C HIS A 151 11.99 4.71 17.40
N PRO A 152 10.70 5.05 17.23
CA PRO A 152 10.28 6.16 16.35
C PRO A 152 10.94 7.49 16.72
N LEU A 153 10.93 7.82 18.02
CA LEU A 153 11.54 9.03 18.58
C LEU A 153 13.06 8.92 18.86
N GLY A 154 13.75 7.88 18.37
CA GLY A 154 15.15 7.66 18.69
C GLY A 154 16.07 8.77 18.17
N TYR A 155 17.02 9.23 19.00
CA TYR A 155 18.01 10.24 18.55
C TYR A 155 18.77 9.76 17.29
N HIS A 156 18.70 10.57 16.23
CA HIS A 156 19.14 10.27 14.86
C HIS A 156 18.64 8.94 14.27
N GLY A 157 17.53 8.39 14.77
CA GLY A 157 17.08 7.04 14.40
C GLY A 157 18.06 5.95 14.82
N ARG A 158 18.81 6.15 15.91
CA ARG A 158 19.86 5.24 16.41
C ARG A 158 19.49 4.52 17.70
N CYS A 159 18.23 4.51 18.10
CA CYS A 159 17.76 3.75 19.24
C CYS A 159 17.11 2.45 18.75
N LEU A 160 17.74 1.32 19.03
CA LEU A 160 17.22 -0.01 18.71
C LEU A 160 16.53 -0.62 19.93
N VAL A 161 15.35 -1.18 19.74
CA VAL A 161 14.60 -1.93 20.73
C VAL A 161 14.64 -3.40 20.35
N THR A 162 15.10 -4.24 21.27
CA THR A 162 15.14 -5.70 21.09
C THR A 162 14.24 -6.37 22.11
N ILE A 163 13.44 -7.32 21.66
CA ILE A 163 12.48 -8.04 22.49
C ILE A 163 12.72 -9.54 22.31
N THR A 164 12.95 -10.24 23.42
CA THR A 164 13.11 -11.71 23.40
C THR A 164 11.79 -12.41 23.65
N ARG A 165 11.66 -13.67 23.19
CA ARG A 165 10.47 -14.51 23.46
C ARG A 165 10.15 -14.63 24.95
N ALA A 166 11.15 -14.63 25.83
CA ALA A 166 10.93 -14.65 27.28
C ALA A 166 10.38 -13.34 27.89
N GLY A 167 9.97 -12.37 27.08
CA GLY A 167 9.41 -11.10 27.58
C GLY A 167 10.47 -10.17 28.17
N VAL A 168 11.61 -10.01 27.51
CA VAL A 168 12.64 -9.04 27.93
C VAL A 168 12.82 -7.96 26.87
N VAL A 169 12.51 -6.72 27.22
CA VAL A 169 12.63 -5.52 26.37
C VAL A 169 13.93 -4.79 26.72
N ARG A 170 14.73 -4.44 25.71
CA ARG A 170 15.99 -3.69 25.89
C ARG A 170 16.10 -2.55 24.88
N LEU A 171 16.52 -1.38 25.35
CA LEU A 171 16.85 -0.22 24.52
C LEU A 171 18.36 -0.10 24.38
N TRP A 172 18.80 0.10 23.15
CA TRP A 172 20.19 0.24 22.75
C TRP A 172 20.37 1.56 22.00
N GLU A 173 21.01 2.54 22.63
CA GLU A 173 21.31 3.83 22.00
C GLU A 173 22.66 3.76 21.32
N ILE A 174 22.63 3.61 20.00
CA ILE A 174 23.80 3.22 19.20
C ILE A 174 24.63 4.44 18.85
N ASN A 175 25.91 4.40 19.24
CA ASN A 175 26.88 5.42 18.92
C ASN A 175 28.17 4.79 18.42
N ARG A 176 28.56 5.07 17.16
CA ARG A 176 29.81 4.52 16.59
C ARG A 176 31.08 4.97 17.31
N ALA A 177 31.06 6.16 17.91
CA ALA A 177 32.20 6.68 18.64
C ALA A 177 32.40 5.96 19.98
N ASP A 178 31.32 5.38 20.52
CA ASP A 178 31.31 4.73 21.83
C ASP A 178 30.95 3.25 21.71
N ARG A 179 31.95 2.38 21.86
CA ARG A 179 31.74 0.93 21.72
C ARG A 179 30.91 0.33 22.86
N SER A 180 30.87 0.95 24.04
CA SER A 180 30.06 0.43 25.16
C SER A 180 28.57 0.48 24.82
N SER A 181 28.16 1.41 23.96
CA SER A 181 26.77 1.57 23.51
C SER A 181 26.20 0.34 22.79
N PHE A 182 27.07 -0.56 22.30
CA PHE A 182 26.68 -1.84 21.69
C PHE A 182 26.67 -2.99 22.70
N CYS A 183 27.31 -2.82 23.86
CA CYS A 183 27.45 -3.85 24.89
C CYS A 183 26.50 -3.63 26.07
N GLU A 184 26.26 -2.38 26.44
CA GLU A 184 25.46 -1.97 27.58
C GLU A 184 24.11 -1.38 27.11
N THR A 185 23.03 -1.84 27.72
CA THR A 185 21.67 -1.34 27.46
C THR A 185 21.42 -0.06 28.23
N THR A 186 20.72 0.91 27.62
CA THR A 186 20.30 2.12 28.34
C THR A 186 19.08 1.88 29.21
N LEU A 187 18.21 0.95 28.80
CA LEU A 187 17.08 0.46 29.58
C LEU A 187 16.91 -1.04 29.34
N SER A 188 16.65 -1.80 30.40
CA SER A 188 16.32 -3.22 30.32
C SER A 188 15.13 -3.49 31.23
N ILE A 189 14.09 -4.09 30.67
CA ILE A 189 12.81 -4.37 31.33
C ILE A 189 12.52 -5.86 31.17
N ASP A 190 12.29 -6.54 32.28
CA ASP A 190 11.82 -7.92 32.34
C ASP A 190 10.32 -7.90 32.63
N LEU A 191 9.51 -8.26 31.62
CA LEU A 191 8.05 -8.18 31.69
C LEU A 191 7.48 -9.09 32.78
N GLN A 192 8.12 -10.24 33.04
CA GLN A 192 7.66 -11.16 34.10
C GLN A 192 7.86 -10.55 35.48
N LYS A 193 8.97 -9.82 35.68
CA LYS A 193 9.19 -9.05 36.92
C LYS A 193 8.24 -7.87 37.02
N LEU A 194 8.01 -7.18 35.89
CA LEU A 194 7.14 -6.02 35.83
C LEU A 194 5.67 -6.36 36.10
N ALA A 195 5.16 -7.47 35.55
CA ALA A 195 3.80 -7.95 35.79
C ALA A 195 3.54 -8.25 37.27
N ASN A 196 4.57 -8.66 38.01
CA ASN A 196 4.49 -9.01 39.43
C ASN A 196 4.90 -7.86 40.38
N ALA A 197 5.39 -6.75 39.84
CA ALA A 197 5.93 -5.65 40.62
C ALA A 197 4.82 -4.82 41.27
N LYS A 198 5.05 -4.38 42.52
CA LYS A 198 4.07 -3.57 43.26
C LYS A 198 4.47 -2.10 43.38
N ASN A 199 5.74 -1.79 43.21
CA ASN A 199 6.26 -0.43 43.33
C ASN A 199 7.42 -0.18 42.37
N ASP A 200 7.75 1.08 42.20
CA ASP A 200 8.82 1.56 41.33
C ASP A 200 10.25 1.31 41.82
N GLN A 201 10.46 0.85 43.06
CA GLN A 201 11.78 0.57 43.65
C GLN A 201 12.26 -0.87 43.41
N GLU A 202 11.38 -1.76 42.95
CA GLU A 202 11.73 -3.14 42.62
C GLU A 202 12.70 -3.21 41.44
N ASN A 203 13.55 -4.24 41.40
CA ASN A 203 14.47 -4.42 40.29
C ASN A 203 13.76 -5.07 39.09
N LEU A 204 13.32 -4.21 38.17
CA LEU A 204 12.62 -4.57 36.93
C LEU A 204 13.56 -4.98 35.79
N SER A 205 14.88 -4.91 36.00
CA SER A 205 15.85 -5.21 34.94
C SER A 205 16.05 -6.70 34.71
N ALA A 206 16.46 -7.05 33.50
CA ALA A 206 16.75 -8.43 33.14
C ALA A 206 17.92 -8.99 33.97
N SER A 207 17.82 -10.28 34.30
CA SER A 207 18.91 -10.98 34.98
C SER A 207 20.17 -11.02 34.11
N GLN A 208 21.34 -10.90 34.75
CA GLN A 208 22.62 -10.92 34.04
C GLN A 208 22.93 -12.31 33.48
N TYR A 209 23.77 -12.34 32.43
CA TYR A 209 24.21 -13.58 31.80
C TYR A 209 24.82 -14.56 32.81
N GLY A 210 24.40 -15.82 32.74
CA GLY A 210 24.84 -16.87 33.66
C GLY A 210 24.11 -16.90 35.01
N ALA A 211 23.14 -16.00 35.23
CA ALA A 211 22.21 -16.14 36.34
C ALA A 211 21.36 -17.42 36.19
N THR A 212 21.01 -18.04 37.31
CA THR A 212 20.14 -19.22 37.30
C THR A 212 18.75 -18.84 36.81
N LYS A 213 18.30 -19.44 35.71
CA LYS A 213 16.93 -19.28 35.21
C LYS A 213 15.97 -19.93 36.21
N GLY A 214 15.13 -19.12 36.84
CA GLY A 214 14.07 -19.59 37.72
C GLY A 214 12.91 -20.19 36.92
N PHE A 215 11.99 -20.84 37.63
CA PHE A 215 10.69 -21.22 37.06
C PHE A 215 9.67 -20.15 37.45
N SER A 216 8.97 -19.58 36.46
CA SER A 216 7.81 -18.72 36.67
C SER A 216 6.61 -19.37 35.97
N PRO A 217 5.43 -19.48 36.62
CA PRO A 217 4.22 -19.93 35.96
C PRO A 217 3.86 -19.02 34.77
N ASP A 218 4.07 -17.72 34.92
CA ASP A 218 3.78 -16.69 33.90
C ASP A 218 4.71 -16.74 32.69
N ALA A 219 5.72 -17.62 32.68
CA ALA A 219 6.69 -17.70 31.59
C ALA A 219 6.09 -18.20 30.27
N ALA A 220 5.00 -18.98 30.34
CA ALA A 220 4.26 -19.42 29.16
C ALA A 220 3.31 -18.32 28.67
N ASP A 221 2.60 -17.68 29.60
CA ASP A 221 1.59 -16.67 29.29
C ASP A 221 2.23 -15.38 28.73
N LEU A 222 3.42 -15.00 29.20
CA LEU A 222 4.18 -13.84 28.71
C LEU A 222 5.21 -14.20 27.63
N GLU A 223 5.02 -15.31 26.89
CA GLU A 223 5.84 -15.60 25.72
C GLU A 223 5.49 -14.62 24.59
N VAL A 224 6.44 -13.76 24.20
CA VAL A 224 6.19 -12.71 23.18
C VAL A 224 6.22 -13.30 21.77
N ALA A 225 5.15 -13.07 21.00
CA ALA A 225 5.05 -13.37 19.58
C ALA A 225 5.62 -12.23 18.73
N SER A 226 5.09 -11.01 18.91
CA SER A 226 5.49 -9.81 18.18
C SER A 226 5.25 -8.54 18.99
N ALA A 227 5.74 -7.42 18.48
CA ALA A 227 5.60 -6.10 19.09
C ALA A 227 5.75 -5.01 18.02
N CYS A 228 5.10 -3.88 18.22
CA CYS A 228 5.20 -2.70 17.35
C CYS A 228 4.94 -1.40 18.13
N PHE A 229 5.29 -0.25 17.55
CA PHE A 229 4.90 1.06 18.08
C PHE A 229 3.58 1.53 17.46
N GLY A 230 2.88 2.44 18.14
CA GLY A 230 1.53 2.88 17.74
C GLY A 230 1.48 3.79 16.51
N ASP A 231 2.56 4.53 16.21
CA ASP A 231 2.78 5.26 14.95
C ASP A 231 4.16 5.95 14.92
N SER A 232 4.49 6.62 13.81
CA SER A 232 5.62 7.56 13.68
C SER A 232 5.18 9.01 13.87
N PRO A 233 5.94 9.86 14.61
CA PRO A 233 5.61 11.28 14.77
C PRO A 233 5.71 12.10 13.47
N ASP A 234 6.31 11.54 12.41
CA ASP A 234 6.42 12.20 11.12
C ASP A 234 5.08 12.24 10.37
N GLN A 235 4.13 11.38 10.74
CA GLN A 235 2.78 11.43 10.20
C GLN A 235 1.96 12.56 10.85
N GLN A 236 1.17 13.28 10.05
CA GLN A 236 0.21 14.25 10.58
C GLN A 236 -0.91 13.53 11.35
N GLY A 237 -1.45 14.18 12.38
CA GLY A 237 -2.58 13.66 13.15
C GLY A 237 -2.26 12.47 14.07
N VAL A 238 -1.00 12.28 14.48
CA VAL A 238 -0.66 11.23 15.45
C VAL A 238 -0.87 11.72 16.87
N HIS A 239 -1.56 10.92 17.68
CA HIS A 239 -1.83 11.26 19.07
C HIS A 239 -0.56 11.25 19.91
N GLY A 240 -0.47 12.21 20.84
CA GLY A 240 0.70 12.46 21.68
C GLY A 240 1.34 11.23 22.34
N TRP A 241 0.56 10.24 22.80
CA TRP A 241 1.13 9.05 23.45
C TRP A 241 1.56 7.94 22.48
N ALA A 242 1.04 7.89 21.25
CA ALA A 242 1.17 6.73 20.37
C ALA A 242 2.62 6.37 19.95
N PRO A 243 3.50 7.33 19.58
CA PRO A 243 4.90 7.05 19.23
C PRO A 243 5.77 6.56 20.39
N MET A 244 5.31 6.70 21.63
CA MET A 244 5.98 6.23 22.84
C MET A 244 5.28 5.03 23.49
N THR A 245 4.25 4.50 22.85
CA THR A 245 3.57 3.28 23.27
C THR A 245 4.15 2.08 22.51
N LEU A 246 4.79 1.17 23.23
CA LEU A 246 5.18 -0.13 22.70
C LEU A 246 4.07 -1.15 22.98
N TRP A 247 3.43 -1.65 21.93
CA TRP A 247 2.45 -2.73 21.98
C TRP A 247 3.13 -4.09 21.88
N ILE A 248 2.67 -5.07 22.66
CA ILE A 248 3.27 -6.39 22.79
C ILE A 248 2.17 -7.45 22.71
N ALA A 249 2.33 -8.41 21.80
CA ALA A 249 1.42 -9.54 21.62
C ALA A 249 2.13 -10.79 22.12
N THR A 250 1.44 -11.55 22.97
CA THR A 250 1.92 -12.84 23.42
C THR A 250 1.41 -13.95 22.53
N VAL A 251 2.12 -15.08 22.50
CA VAL A 251 1.69 -16.28 21.79
C VAL A 251 0.36 -16.79 22.34
N SER A 252 0.07 -16.57 23.64
CA SER A 252 -1.17 -16.98 24.30
C SER A 252 -2.44 -16.24 23.83
N GLY A 253 -2.30 -15.16 23.05
CA GLY A 253 -3.44 -14.34 22.62
C GLY A 253 -3.61 -13.03 23.37
N ASP A 254 -2.80 -12.77 24.39
CA ASP A 254 -2.90 -11.55 25.20
C ASP A 254 -2.17 -10.36 24.55
N VAL A 255 -2.74 -9.17 24.75
CA VAL A 255 -2.17 -7.91 24.28
C VAL A 255 -1.82 -7.04 25.49
N TYR A 256 -0.61 -6.47 25.47
CA TYR A 256 -0.09 -5.57 26.48
C TYR A 256 0.47 -4.30 25.85
N ALA A 257 0.66 -3.27 26.67
CA ALA A 257 1.35 -2.05 26.26
C ALA A 257 2.27 -1.47 27.34
N LEU A 258 3.33 -0.80 26.89
CA LEU A 258 4.23 0.02 27.72
C LEU A 258 4.19 1.46 27.24
N CYS A 259 3.67 2.36 28.07
CA CYS A 259 3.61 3.80 27.77
C CYS A 259 3.87 4.64 29.04
N PRO A 260 4.79 5.63 29.00
CA PRO A 260 5.65 5.99 27.87
C PRO A 260 6.99 5.24 27.91
N LEU A 261 7.33 4.53 26.85
CA LEU A 261 8.66 3.96 26.64
C LEU A 261 9.52 4.96 25.87
N LEU A 262 10.56 5.51 26.50
CA LEU A 262 11.46 6.50 25.87
C LEU A 262 12.95 6.14 26.07
N PRO A 263 13.80 6.40 25.05
CA PRO A 263 15.26 6.40 25.21
C PRO A 263 15.72 7.55 26.10
N SER A 264 16.99 7.52 26.52
CA SER A 264 17.60 8.59 27.35
C SER A 264 17.53 9.95 26.67
N LYS A 265 17.70 9.96 25.34
CA LYS A 265 17.51 11.12 24.46
C LYS A 265 16.60 10.76 23.31
N TRP A 266 15.63 11.61 23.06
CA TRP A 266 14.67 11.46 21.98
C TRP A 266 14.58 12.75 21.16
N GLN A 267 14.15 12.65 19.92
CA GLN A 267 14.12 13.77 18.99
C GLN A 267 12.76 13.92 18.31
N LEU A 268 12.48 15.15 17.88
CA LEU A 268 11.39 15.48 16.98
C LEU A 268 11.94 16.31 15.81
N VAL A 269 11.59 15.92 14.59
CA VAL A 269 11.85 16.71 13.39
C VAL A 269 10.91 17.91 13.39
N ASN A 270 11.37 19.08 12.95
CA ASN A 270 10.52 20.25 12.85
C ASN A 270 9.55 20.10 11.66
N SER A 271 8.39 19.50 11.90
CA SER A 271 7.32 19.26 10.93
C SER A 271 5.96 19.58 11.55
N ASP A 272 4.95 19.80 10.70
CA ASP A 272 3.58 20.07 11.17
C ASP A 272 3.03 18.93 12.06
N GLY A 273 3.40 17.67 11.75
CA GLY A 273 3.07 16.49 12.55
C GLY A 273 3.70 16.51 13.95
N ALA A 274 4.95 16.98 14.08
CA ALA A 274 5.61 17.08 15.37
C ALA A 274 4.99 18.16 16.27
N ASP A 275 4.47 19.23 15.68
CA ASP A 275 3.79 20.28 16.42
C ASP A 275 2.39 19.83 16.89
N THR A 276 1.60 19.18 16.04
CA THR A 276 0.31 18.60 16.46
C THR A 276 0.48 17.50 17.50
N PHE A 277 1.50 16.66 17.35
CA PHE A 277 1.90 15.68 18.38
C PHE A 277 2.13 16.34 19.75
N LYS A 278 2.89 17.44 19.81
CA LYS A 278 3.15 18.15 21.08
C LYS A 278 1.87 18.79 21.63
N GLN A 279 1.08 19.43 20.78
CA GLN A 279 -0.14 20.12 21.20
C GLN A 279 -1.18 19.13 21.74
N THR A 280 -1.40 18.01 21.06
CA THR A 280 -2.32 16.95 21.52
C THR A 280 -1.84 16.37 22.83
N LEU A 281 -0.55 16.08 22.98
CA LEU A 281 0.03 15.59 24.24
C LEU A 281 -0.21 16.55 25.42
N ILE A 282 0.11 17.84 25.23
CA ILE A 282 -0.08 18.88 26.26
C ILE A 282 -1.56 19.02 26.63
N THR A 283 -2.42 19.05 25.62
CA THR A 283 -3.86 19.28 25.80
C THR A 283 -4.51 18.09 26.52
N THR A 284 -4.25 16.86 26.09
CA THR A 284 -4.80 15.64 26.71
C THR A 284 -4.42 15.52 28.18
N ILE A 285 -3.15 15.79 28.54
CA ILE A 285 -2.68 15.72 29.93
C ILE A 285 -3.35 16.80 30.81
N ASN A 286 -3.42 18.03 30.31
CA ASN A 286 -4.03 19.15 31.05
C ASN A 286 -5.55 18.96 31.24
N ILE A 287 -6.25 18.46 30.22
CA ILE A 287 -7.69 18.16 30.30
C ILE A 287 -7.93 17.04 31.31
N ASN A 288 -7.17 15.95 31.26
CA ASN A 288 -7.30 14.85 32.21
C ASN A 288 -7.10 15.33 33.66
N HIS A 289 -6.05 16.12 33.90
CA HIS A 289 -5.79 16.66 35.23
C HIS A 289 -6.89 17.59 35.74
N ALA A 290 -7.40 18.48 34.88
CA ALA A 290 -8.53 19.36 35.22
C ALA A 290 -9.77 18.54 35.59
N ASN A 291 -10.14 17.55 34.78
CA ASN A 291 -11.31 16.70 35.00
C ASN A 291 -11.23 15.94 36.32
N VAL A 292 -10.07 15.37 36.64
CA VAL A 292 -9.85 14.59 37.87
C VAL A 292 -9.78 15.51 39.10
N THR A 293 -9.20 16.70 38.98
CA THR A 293 -9.07 17.65 40.11
C THR A 293 -10.40 18.34 40.45
N GLU A 294 -11.24 18.62 39.45
CA GLU A 294 -12.55 19.22 39.66
C GLU A 294 -13.59 18.24 40.21
N ASN A 295 -13.36 16.93 40.04
CA ASN A 295 -14.26 15.88 40.52
C ASN A 295 -13.85 15.39 41.93
N ASP A 296 -14.51 15.91 42.97
CA ASP A 296 -14.29 15.52 44.38
C ASP A 296 -14.50 14.01 44.67
N SER A 297 -15.11 13.26 43.75
CA SER A 297 -15.34 11.81 43.87
C SER A 297 -14.38 10.92 43.08
N SER A 298 -13.37 11.48 42.41
CA SER A 298 -12.39 10.70 41.67
C SER A 298 -11.56 9.79 42.60
N PRO A 299 -11.23 8.56 42.17
CA PRO A 299 -10.40 7.66 42.95
C PRO A 299 -8.99 8.23 43.13
N ILE A 300 -8.37 7.93 44.28
CA ILE A 300 -7.03 8.41 44.65
C ILE A 300 -5.97 8.00 43.61
N GLU A 301 -6.15 6.83 42.99
CA GLU A 301 -5.28 6.33 41.92
C GLU A 301 -5.28 7.26 40.69
N GLU A 302 -6.45 7.68 40.22
CA GLU A 302 -6.57 8.60 39.07
C GLU A 302 -5.95 9.97 39.38
N MET A 303 -6.13 10.46 40.61
CA MET A 303 -5.50 11.72 41.06
C MET A 303 -3.97 11.61 41.05
N SER A 304 -3.40 10.54 41.62
CA SER A 304 -1.95 10.31 41.61
C SER A 304 -1.41 10.14 40.18
N LEU A 305 -2.16 9.44 39.32
CA LEU A 305 -1.79 9.27 37.91
C LEU A 305 -1.75 10.62 37.18
N ALA A 306 -2.79 11.45 37.31
CA ALA A 306 -2.86 12.76 36.69
C ALA A 306 -1.71 13.68 37.16
N ASP A 307 -1.39 13.66 38.46
CA ASP A 307 -0.26 14.41 39.02
C ASP A 307 1.08 13.93 38.46
N LYS A 308 1.27 12.62 38.27
CA LYS A 308 2.48 12.06 37.63
C LYS A 308 2.58 12.48 36.17
N GLN A 309 1.48 12.46 35.42
CA GLN A 309 1.46 12.91 34.02
C GLN A 309 1.81 14.39 33.88
N ILE A 310 1.29 15.26 34.76
CA ILE A 310 1.67 16.68 34.78
C ILE A 310 3.14 16.85 35.14
N LYS A 311 3.67 16.14 36.14
CA LYS A 311 5.10 16.21 36.49
C LYS A 311 5.97 15.79 35.31
N TRP A 312 5.64 14.69 34.66
CA TRP A 312 6.31 14.22 33.45
C TRP A 312 6.26 15.25 32.32
N LEU A 313 5.11 15.87 32.08
CA LEU A 313 4.95 16.92 31.07
C LEU A 313 5.75 18.19 31.44
N SER A 314 5.78 18.54 32.72
CA SER A 314 6.50 19.72 33.22
C SER A 314 8.00 19.60 32.95
N ASP A 315 8.58 18.41 33.08
CA ASP A 315 9.97 18.17 32.70
C ASP A 315 10.20 18.47 31.22
N ILE A 316 9.26 18.15 30.33
CA ILE A 316 9.41 18.40 28.89
C ILE A 316 9.26 19.90 28.55
N ILE A 317 8.30 20.58 29.17
CA ILE A 317 8.02 22.00 28.89
C ILE A 317 9.11 22.92 29.46
N TYR A 318 9.57 22.65 30.68
CA TYR A 318 10.51 23.53 31.39
C TYR A 318 11.97 23.18 31.14
N GLN A 319 12.28 21.98 30.65
CA GLN A 319 13.62 21.65 30.20
C GLN A 319 13.87 22.31 28.84
N GLU A 320 14.94 23.11 28.75
CA GLU A 320 15.33 23.70 27.45
C GLU A 320 15.74 22.57 26.46
N PRO A 321 15.01 22.40 25.35
CA PRO A 321 15.38 21.43 24.33
C PRO A 321 16.63 21.89 23.59
N PHE A 322 17.46 20.94 23.18
CA PHE A 322 18.62 21.22 22.35
C PHE A 322 18.23 21.16 20.87
N THR A 323 18.49 22.22 20.12
CA THR A 323 18.22 22.27 18.68
C THR A 323 19.50 22.02 17.90
N GLU A 324 19.43 21.08 16.95
CA GLU A 324 20.55 20.74 16.07
C GLU A 324 20.12 20.95 14.61
N GLN A 325 20.96 21.62 13.83
CA GLN A 325 20.77 21.74 12.37
C GLN A 325 21.46 20.56 11.69
N LEU A 326 20.69 19.79 10.93
CA LEU A 326 21.21 18.70 10.11
C LEU A 326 21.82 19.25 8.81
N SER A 327 22.62 18.41 8.15
CA SER A 327 23.27 18.75 6.88
C SER A 327 22.29 18.94 5.70
N ASP A 328 21.03 18.58 5.88
CA ASP A 328 19.97 18.58 4.86
C ASP A 328 18.98 19.75 5.03
N ASP A 329 19.41 20.83 5.70
CA ASP A 329 18.61 22.00 6.10
C ASP A 329 17.48 21.73 7.12
N ASP A 330 17.25 20.46 7.48
CA ASP A 330 16.33 20.07 8.54
C ASP A 330 16.81 20.47 9.94
N VAL A 331 15.87 20.93 10.76
CA VAL A 331 16.10 21.27 12.16
C VAL A 331 15.46 20.21 13.05
N ILE A 332 16.24 19.60 13.95
CA ILE A 332 15.73 18.66 14.96
C ILE A 332 15.76 19.27 16.35
N THR A 333 14.74 18.95 17.13
CA THR A 333 14.64 19.31 18.56
C THR A 333 14.86 18.05 19.40
N ILE A 334 15.79 18.14 20.35
CA ILE A 334 16.26 17.01 21.14
C ILE A 334 15.89 17.23 22.60
N PHE A 335 15.27 16.22 23.17
CA PHE A 335 14.77 16.19 24.54
C PHE A 335 15.50 15.09 25.32
N ASN A 336 15.62 15.29 26.63
CA ASN A 336 16.02 14.20 27.52
C ASN A 336 14.75 13.50 27.99
N ARG A 337 14.88 12.22 28.37
CA ARG A 337 13.80 11.52 29.07
C ARG A 337 13.49 12.23 30.39
N PRO A 338 12.20 12.50 30.69
CA PRO A 338 11.78 13.03 31.98
C PRO A 338 12.29 12.21 33.16
N SER A 339 12.58 12.89 34.27
CA SER A 339 13.23 12.31 35.46
C SER A 339 12.38 12.38 36.73
N SER A 340 11.30 13.17 36.69
CA SER A 340 10.31 13.30 37.76
C SER A 340 9.47 12.03 37.99
N VAL A 341 9.49 11.10 37.04
CA VAL A 341 8.83 9.80 37.12
C VAL A 341 9.80 8.66 36.76
N PRO A 342 9.51 7.40 37.16
CA PRO A 342 10.35 6.25 36.83
C PRO A 342 10.54 6.07 35.32
N ALA A 343 11.74 5.62 34.92
CA ALA A 343 12.07 5.36 33.52
C ALA A 343 11.33 4.15 32.93
N VAL A 344 10.86 3.22 33.78
CA VAL A 344 10.11 2.02 33.38
C VAL A 344 8.62 2.31 33.59
N PRO A 345 7.81 2.31 32.52
CA PRO A 345 6.36 2.47 32.65
C PRO A 345 5.71 1.22 33.23
N LEU A 346 4.45 1.35 33.66
CA LEU A 346 3.60 0.22 34.05
C LEU A 346 3.33 -0.67 32.82
N LEU A 347 3.33 -1.99 33.02
CA LEU A 347 2.81 -2.93 32.03
C LEU A 347 1.29 -2.89 32.05
N GLN A 348 0.68 -2.33 31.01
CA GLN A 348 -0.77 -2.22 30.87
C GLN A 348 -1.28 -3.47 30.13
N GLY A 349 -2.26 -4.16 30.71
CA GLY A 349 -2.81 -5.43 30.20
C GLY A 349 -2.77 -6.57 31.23
N PRO A 350 -3.23 -7.79 30.86
CA PRO A 350 -3.72 -8.16 29.53
C PRO A 350 -5.03 -7.43 29.19
N PHE A 351 -5.15 -6.96 27.94
CA PHE A 351 -6.36 -6.29 27.48
C PHE A 351 -7.50 -7.28 27.21
N THR A 352 -8.71 -6.92 27.61
CA THR A 352 -9.88 -7.78 27.43
C THR A 352 -10.45 -7.61 26.03
N ILE A 353 -10.43 -8.67 25.23
CA ILE A 353 -10.96 -8.65 23.86
C ILE A 353 -12.47 -8.93 23.91
N VAL A 354 -13.27 -8.01 23.35
CA VAL A 354 -14.74 -8.09 23.36
C VAL A 354 -15.29 -7.89 21.94
N PRO A 355 -16.21 -8.74 21.44
CA PRO A 355 -16.70 -9.98 22.05
C PRO A 355 -15.61 -11.05 22.22
N GLU A 356 -15.86 -12.00 23.12
CA GLU A 356 -14.99 -13.17 23.31
C GLU A 356 -14.91 -13.96 22.00
N VAL A 357 -13.68 -14.18 21.52
CA VAL A 357 -13.36 -14.92 20.30
C VAL A 357 -12.88 -16.32 20.70
N GLU A 358 -12.94 -17.28 19.77
CA GLU A 358 -12.37 -18.62 20.01
C GLU A 358 -10.88 -18.55 20.33
N ASP A 359 -10.37 -19.47 21.17
CA ASP A 359 -8.95 -19.51 21.54
C ASP A 359 -8.05 -19.54 20.28
N PHE A 360 -7.11 -18.59 20.19
CA PHE A 360 -6.14 -18.47 19.10
C PHE A 360 -4.74 -18.18 19.63
N GLU A 361 -3.72 -18.47 18.81
CA GLU A 361 -2.34 -18.02 19.07
C GLU A 361 -2.00 -16.84 18.16
N LEU A 362 -1.31 -15.84 18.69
CA LEU A 362 -0.89 -14.69 17.88
C LEU A 362 0.45 -14.95 17.20
N SER A 363 0.50 -14.59 15.91
CA SER A 363 1.71 -14.62 15.10
C SER A 363 2.35 -13.24 14.97
N ASP A 364 1.56 -12.20 14.70
CA ASP A 364 2.06 -10.83 14.49
C ASP A 364 0.98 -9.79 14.86
N MET A 365 1.37 -8.51 14.99
CA MET A 365 0.43 -7.41 15.16
C MET A 365 0.87 -6.14 14.43
N ILE A 366 -0.09 -5.26 14.16
CA ILE A 366 0.17 -3.86 13.80
C ILE A 366 -0.85 -2.94 14.48
N VAL A 367 -0.44 -1.72 14.84
CA VAL A 367 -1.31 -0.71 15.44
C VAL A 367 -1.25 0.57 14.61
N PHE A 368 -2.39 1.21 14.43
CA PHE A 368 -2.54 2.51 13.77
C PHE A 368 -3.25 3.49 14.68
N SER A 369 -2.81 4.75 14.72
CA SER A 369 -3.49 5.79 15.50
C SER A 369 -4.64 6.41 14.71
N LEU A 370 -5.77 6.68 15.37
CA LEU A 370 -6.88 7.41 14.75
C LEU A 370 -6.61 8.92 14.77
N LYS A 371 -7.09 9.60 13.74
CA LYS A 371 -6.81 11.01 13.46
C LYS A 371 -8.10 11.77 13.17
N THR A 372 -8.09 13.09 13.30
CA THR A 372 -9.18 13.92 12.80
C THR A 372 -9.06 14.02 11.27
N PHE A 373 -10.20 13.93 10.58
CA PHE A 373 -10.24 14.02 9.14
C PHE A 373 -10.43 15.47 8.70
N THR A 374 -9.46 16.02 7.97
CA THR A 374 -9.54 17.38 7.41
C THR A 374 -9.97 17.28 5.94
N ASP A 375 -11.21 17.65 5.65
CA ASP A 375 -11.64 17.75 4.26
C ASP A 375 -10.91 18.92 3.58
N SER A 376 -10.49 18.73 2.34
CA SER A 376 -9.46 19.50 1.60
C SER A 376 -9.79 20.96 1.25
N GLN A 377 -10.67 21.63 2.01
CA GLN A 377 -11.10 23.01 1.79
C GLN A 377 -10.67 23.99 2.89
N ASP A 378 -10.33 23.50 4.09
CA ASP A 378 -9.85 24.33 5.20
C ASP A 378 -8.40 23.94 5.57
N GLU A 379 -7.52 24.91 5.80
CA GLU A 379 -6.11 24.72 6.22
C GLU A 379 -5.99 24.21 7.68
N GLU A 380 -6.98 23.48 8.19
CA GLU A 380 -6.92 22.87 9.52
C GLU A 380 -5.99 21.65 9.49
N ILE A 381 -5.11 21.54 10.48
CA ILE A 381 -4.12 20.45 10.55
C ILE A 381 -4.78 19.29 11.29
N ALA A 382 -4.68 18.07 10.74
CA ALA A 382 -5.18 16.87 11.41
C ALA A 382 -4.56 16.70 12.80
N GLU A 383 -5.43 16.47 13.80
CA GLU A 383 -5.08 16.22 15.19
C GLU A 383 -5.24 14.73 15.51
N GLY A 384 -4.42 14.21 16.42
CA GLY A 384 -4.53 12.80 16.83
C GLY A 384 -5.61 12.58 17.86
N LEU A 385 -6.43 11.55 17.64
CA LEU A 385 -7.45 11.09 18.59
C LEU A 385 -6.83 10.13 19.62
N PRO A 386 -7.29 10.12 20.87
CA PRO A 386 -6.86 9.17 21.90
C PRO A 386 -7.49 7.79 21.66
N SER A 387 -7.34 7.25 20.46
CA SER A 387 -7.90 5.97 20.03
C SER A 387 -7.03 5.33 18.95
N ALA A 388 -7.04 4.00 18.88
CA ALA A 388 -6.19 3.26 17.96
C ALA A 388 -6.92 2.06 17.35
N VAL A 389 -6.47 1.65 16.17
CA VAL A 389 -6.87 0.40 15.52
C VAL A 389 -5.75 -0.60 15.73
N VAL A 390 -6.05 -1.73 16.37
CA VAL A 390 -5.12 -2.81 16.64
C VAL A 390 -5.50 -4.01 15.77
N CYS A 391 -4.63 -4.38 14.83
CA CYS A 391 -4.83 -5.55 13.98
C CYS A 391 -3.99 -6.72 14.49
N LEU A 392 -4.66 -7.80 14.91
CA LEU A 392 -4.05 -8.99 15.45
C LEU A 392 -4.08 -10.12 14.42
N LEU A 393 -2.91 -10.68 14.07
CA LEU A 393 -2.81 -11.80 13.13
C LEU A 393 -2.62 -13.11 13.88
N THR A 394 -3.53 -14.05 13.65
CA THR A 394 -3.51 -15.37 14.29
C THR A 394 -2.61 -16.36 13.53
N ASP A 395 -2.29 -17.47 14.18
CA ASP A 395 -1.62 -18.64 13.61
C ASP A 395 -2.45 -19.35 12.52
N THR A 396 -3.76 -19.12 12.44
CA THR A 396 -4.67 -19.65 11.41
C THR A 396 -4.84 -18.72 10.20
N CYS A 397 -4.11 -17.60 10.15
CA CYS A 397 -4.22 -16.59 9.08
C CYS A 397 -5.57 -15.84 9.09
N GLU A 398 -6.07 -15.59 10.30
CA GLU A 398 -7.20 -14.70 10.56
C GLU A 398 -6.68 -13.37 11.11
N VAL A 399 -7.34 -12.27 10.73
CA VAL A 399 -7.02 -10.95 11.24
C VAL A 399 -8.20 -10.44 12.05
N HIS A 400 -7.99 -10.23 13.34
CA HIS A 400 -8.93 -9.52 14.21
C HIS A 400 -8.62 -8.03 14.16
N VAL A 401 -9.59 -7.24 13.73
CA VAL A 401 -9.51 -5.77 13.72
C VAL A 401 -10.19 -5.26 14.99
N CYS A 402 -9.38 -4.78 15.93
CA CYS A 402 -9.82 -4.27 17.22
C CYS A 402 -9.72 -2.74 17.28
N LEU A 403 -10.63 -2.11 18.00
CA LEU A 403 -10.58 -0.68 18.35
C LEU A 403 -10.24 -0.52 19.83
N ASP A 404 -9.24 0.32 20.10
CA ASP A 404 -8.98 0.90 21.41
C ASP A 404 -9.62 2.29 21.47
N LEU A 405 -10.74 2.40 22.18
CA LEU A 405 -11.48 3.65 22.36
C LEU A 405 -11.17 4.33 23.71
N GLU A 406 -10.58 3.60 24.66
CA GLU A 406 -10.19 4.14 25.97
C GLU A 406 -8.89 4.95 25.85
N GLY A 407 -8.01 4.54 24.94
CA GLY A 407 -6.78 5.23 24.61
C GLY A 407 -5.68 4.99 25.64
N ILE A 408 -4.52 4.53 25.15
CA ILE A 408 -3.37 4.31 26.02
C ILE A 408 -2.73 5.64 26.42
N VAL A 409 -2.51 5.78 27.73
CA VAL A 409 -1.85 6.94 28.35
C VAL A 409 -0.62 6.52 29.14
N GLY A 410 0.24 7.49 29.46
CA GLY A 410 1.40 7.25 30.30
C GLY A 410 1.00 6.81 31.72
N ARG A 411 1.42 5.60 32.13
CA ARG A 411 1.20 5.03 33.47
C ARG A 411 2.50 4.51 34.04
N TRP A 412 2.64 4.60 35.37
CA TRP A 412 3.82 4.12 36.12
C TRP A 412 3.37 3.35 37.35
N LEU A 413 4.26 2.49 37.86
CA LEU A 413 4.05 1.85 39.15
C LEU A 413 3.91 2.91 40.27
N PRO A 414 3.17 2.61 41.34
CA PRO A 414 3.08 3.51 42.47
C PRO A 414 4.43 3.63 43.17
N SER A 415 4.71 4.84 43.63
CA SER A 415 5.82 5.13 44.51
C SER A 415 5.44 4.74 45.95
N VAL A 416 6.43 4.56 46.82
CA VAL A 416 6.19 4.17 48.24
C VAL A 416 5.30 5.17 49.00
N GLU A 417 5.28 6.42 48.53
CA GLU A 417 4.47 7.51 49.08
C GLU A 417 2.99 7.46 48.64
N ASP A 418 2.67 6.69 47.59
CA ASP A 418 1.31 6.55 47.09
C ASP A 418 0.49 5.61 47.99
N GLU A 419 -0.62 6.09 48.53
CA GLU A 419 -1.52 5.32 49.41
C GLU A 419 -2.56 4.48 48.63
N TYR A 420 -2.18 3.91 47.48
CA TYR A 420 -3.02 3.00 46.71
C TYR A 420 -2.26 1.77 46.22
N LYS A 421 -3.00 0.71 45.87
CA LYS A 421 -2.44 -0.46 45.20
C LYS A 421 -2.96 -0.47 43.78
N PRO A 422 -2.11 -0.75 42.78
CA PRO A 422 -2.56 -0.81 41.41
C PRO A 422 -3.50 -2.00 41.28
N GLU A 423 -4.74 -1.73 40.86
CA GLU A 423 -5.66 -2.78 40.43
C GLU A 423 -5.38 -3.10 38.94
N PRO A 424 -5.59 -4.35 38.51
CA PRO A 424 -5.45 -4.68 37.09
C PRO A 424 -6.45 -3.85 36.28
N SER A 425 -5.96 -3.15 35.25
CA SER A 425 -6.81 -2.33 34.39
C SER A 425 -7.73 -3.21 33.54
N GLU A 426 -9.05 -3.01 33.63
CA GLU A 426 -10.05 -3.60 32.74
C GLU A 426 -10.11 -2.85 31.41
N HIS A 427 -8.97 -2.72 30.72
CA HIS A 427 -8.89 -2.00 29.44
C HIS A 427 -9.40 -2.92 28.32
N VAL A 428 -10.39 -2.44 27.56
CA VAL A 428 -11.11 -3.26 26.57
C VAL A 428 -10.64 -2.97 25.14
N LEU A 429 -10.42 -4.03 24.37
CA LEU A 429 -10.24 -3.99 22.92
C LEU A 429 -11.51 -4.50 22.23
N ALA A 430 -12.20 -3.62 21.51
CA ALA A 430 -13.45 -3.93 20.85
C ALA A 430 -13.20 -4.52 19.44
N VAL A 431 -13.50 -5.80 19.22
CA VAL A 431 -13.40 -6.45 17.91
C VAL A 431 -14.52 -5.96 17.01
N VAL A 432 -14.16 -5.32 15.90
CA VAL A 432 -15.09 -4.85 14.88
C VAL A 432 -15.31 -5.92 13.82
N GLU A 433 -14.23 -6.51 13.33
CA GLU A 433 -14.26 -7.46 12.23
C GLU A 433 -13.23 -8.57 12.45
N THR A 434 -13.55 -9.79 12.04
CA THR A 434 -12.60 -10.91 11.97
C THR A 434 -12.59 -11.45 10.55
N ILE A 435 -11.40 -11.45 9.95
CA ILE A 435 -11.23 -11.68 8.52
C ILE A 435 -10.35 -12.91 8.31
N ALA A 436 -10.93 -14.00 7.83
CA ALA A 436 -10.20 -15.20 7.46
C ALA A 436 -9.61 -15.09 6.04
N LEU A 437 -8.28 -15.04 5.93
CA LEU A 437 -7.60 -14.89 4.64
C LEU A 437 -7.29 -16.24 3.98
N ALA A 438 -7.06 -17.29 4.78
CA ALA A 438 -6.78 -18.64 4.30
C ALA A 438 -7.55 -19.70 5.10
N ASN A 439 -8.39 -20.48 4.40
CA ASN A 439 -9.20 -21.54 5.02
C ASN A 439 -8.50 -22.91 5.00
N ASP A 440 -7.23 -22.94 5.39
CA ASP A 440 -6.44 -24.19 5.39
C ASP A 440 -6.48 -24.91 6.74
N GLY A 441 -6.83 -24.20 7.83
CA GLY A 441 -6.87 -24.75 9.21
C GLY A 441 -5.51 -25.23 9.73
N VAL A 442 -4.41 -24.86 9.06
CA VAL A 442 -3.05 -25.22 9.45
C VAL A 442 -2.45 -24.07 10.24
N SER A 443 -2.26 -24.30 11.54
CA SER A 443 -1.52 -23.39 12.41
C SER A 443 -0.09 -23.19 11.89
N SER A 444 0.29 -21.92 11.67
CA SER A 444 1.65 -21.56 11.29
C SER A 444 2.10 -20.26 11.98
N PRO A 445 3.21 -20.27 12.74
CA PRO A 445 3.72 -19.10 13.46
C PRO A 445 4.64 -18.20 12.61
N ASN A 446 4.76 -18.48 11.31
CA ASN A 446 5.71 -17.80 10.41
C ASN A 446 5.04 -16.71 9.55
N GLN A 447 3.84 -16.29 9.95
CA GLN A 447 3.06 -15.28 9.25
C GLN A 447 3.49 -13.90 9.71
N SER A 448 3.27 -12.88 8.88
CA SER A 448 3.68 -11.54 9.24
C SER A 448 2.85 -10.47 8.56
N ILE A 449 2.73 -9.34 9.24
CA ILE A 449 2.15 -8.11 8.74
C ILE A 449 3.27 -7.19 8.23
N THR A 450 3.00 -6.46 7.15
CA THR A 450 3.88 -5.41 6.62
C THR A 450 3.04 -4.19 6.26
N PRO A 451 3.28 -3.01 6.85
CA PRO A 451 2.53 -1.80 6.53
C PRO A 451 2.68 -1.42 5.05
N ASP A 452 1.66 -0.79 4.49
CA ASP A 452 1.77 -0.14 3.19
C ASP A 452 2.53 1.19 3.29
N VAL A 453 3.11 1.65 2.18
CA VAL A 453 3.89 2.90 2.11
C VAL A 453 2.99 4.10 1.75
N ARG A 454 1.84 3.87 1.11
CA ARG A 454 0.99 4.94 0.55
C ARG A 454 -0.07 5.47 1.49
N THR A 455 -0.85 4.57 2.09
CA THR A 455 -2.03 4.94 2.88
C THR A 455 -1.90 4.40 4.29
N ASP A 456 -2.36 5.20 5.23
CA ASP A 456 -2.60 4.73 6.59
C ASP A 456 -3.69 3.63 6.57
N PHE A 457 -3.67 2.71 7.53
CA PHE A 457 -4.64 1.61 7.64
C PHE A 457 -4.68 0.59 6.48
N SER A 458 -3.65 0.58 5.62
CA SER A 458 -3.45 -0.51 4.65
C SER A 458 -2.18 -1.29 4.97
N PHE A 459 -2.23 -2.60 4.80
CA PHE A 459 -1.11 -3.50 5.09
C PHE A 459 -1.20 -4.80 4.30
N PHE A 460 -0.09 -5.53 4.27
CA PHE A 460 0.04 -6.82 3.63
C PHE A 460 0.25 -7.93 4.65
N VAL A 461 -0.43 -9.06 4.43
CA VAL A 461 -0.26 -10.29 5.22
C VAL A 461 0.44 -11.34 4.37
N SER A 462 1.60 -11.81 4.85
CA SER A 462 2.37 -12.88 4.21
C SER A 462 2.07 -14.23 4.87
N HIS A 463 1.58 -15.18 4.07
CA HIS A 463 1.23 -16.53 4.51
C HIS A 463 1.75 -17.60 3.53
N ALA A 464 1.71 -18.88 3.91
CA ALA A 464 2.18 -20.01 3.09
C ALA A 464 1.44 -20.13 1.76
N THR A 465 0.18 -19.68 1.73
CA THR A 465 -0.63 -19.65 0.51
C THR A 465 -0.36 -18.42 -0.35
N GLY A 466 0.31 -17.39 0.14
CA GLY A 466 0.63 -16.20 -0.64
C GLY A 466 0.60 -14.91 0.17
N VAL A 467 0.45 -13.78 -0.53
CA VAL A 467 0.42 -12.44 0.06
C VAL A 467 -0.94 -11.82 -0.20
N PHE A 468 -1.54 -11.28 0.86
CA PHE A 468 -2.84 -10.62 0.85
C PHE A 468 -2.66 -9.13 1.15
N TYR A 469 -3.33 -8.27 0.39
CA TYR A 469 -3.50 -6.85 0.68
C TYR A 469 -4.79 -6.66 1.47
N MET A 470 -4.73 -5.81 2.49
CA MET A 470 -5.86 -5.44 3.34
C MET A 470 -5.90 -3.92 3.49
N SER A 471 -7.11 -3.36 3.48
CA SER A 471 -7.31 -1.91 3.63
C SER A 471 -8.60 -1.62 4.42
N LEU A 472 -8.45 -0.90 5.53
CA LEU A 472 -9.56 -0.46 6.39
C LEU A 472 -10.12 0.91 5.99
N GLU A 473 -9.44 1.62 5.09
CA GLU A 473 -9.79 2.94 4.53
C GLU A 473 -11.30 3.12 4.20
N PRO A 474 -12.01 2.14 3.59
CA PRO A 474 -13.41 2.32 3.19
C PRO A 474 -14.39 2.66 4.32
N TRP A 475 -14.07 2.33 5.56
CA TRP A 475 -14.96 2.58 6.70
C TRP A 475 -14.27 3.34 7.84
N ILE A 476 -12.95 3.22 8.00
CA ILE A 476 -12.24 3.84 9.12
C ILE A 476 -12.25 5.37 9.03
N ARG A 477 -12.21 5.94 7.82
CA ARG A 477 -12.32 7.40 7.63
C ARG A 477 -13.67 7.97 8.03
N HIS A 478 -14.74 7.20 7.80
CA HIS A 478 -16.06 7.56 8.29
C HIS A 478 -16.14 7.49 9.82
N LEU A 479 -15.44 6.53 10.44
CA LEU A 479 -15.34 6.46 11.89
C LEU A 479 -14.56 7.66 12.45
N GLU A 480 -13.43 8.01 11.85
CA GLU A 480 -12.64 9.21 12.22
C GLU A 480 -13.51 10.47 12.17
N SER A 481 -14.32 10.64 11.12
CA SER A 481 -15.25 11.77 10.99
C SER A 481 -16.33 11.80 12.08
N GLU A 482 -16.95 10.66 12.41
CA GLU A 482 -17.96 10.59 13.47
C GLU A 482 -17.36 10.80 14.87
N LEU A 483 -16.11 10.39 15.10
CA LEU A 483 -15.40 10.64 16.37
C LEU A 483 -14.96 12.09 16.52
N TYR A 484 -14.59 12.76 15.42
CA TYR A 484 -14.18 14.16 15.43
C TYR A 484 -15.35 15.12 15.68
N GLU A 485 -16.48 14.92 14.99
CA GLU A 485 -17.70 15.73 15.16
C GLU A 485 -18.83 14.91 15.82
N PRO A 486 -18.77 14.65 17.15
CA PRO A 486 -19.73 13.79 17.81
C PRO A 486 -21.11 14.46 17.86
N GLN A 487 -21.98 14.11 16.91
CA GLN A 487 -23.39 14.49 16.95
C GLN A 487 -24.16 13.48 17.80
N ILE A 488 -24.43 13.85 19.06
CA ILE A 488 -25.11 13.00 20.05
C ILE A 488 -26.48 12.52 19.54
N GLU A 489 -27.21 13.37 18.80
CA GLU A 489 -28.50 12.99 18.23
C GLU A 489 -28.31 12.00 17.08
N GLY A 490 -28.83 10.78 17.25
CA GLY A 490 -28.79 9.74 16.22
C GLY A 490 -27.42 9.05 16.05
N ALA A 491 -26.45 9.29 16.95
CA ALA A 491 -25.14 8.63 16.93
C ALA A 491 -25.26 7.10 16.87
N ASP A 492 -26.09 6.51 17.75
CA ASP A 492 -26.33 5.06 17.79
C ASP A 492 -26.73 4.52 16.40
N PHE A 493 -27.63 5.21 15.70
CA PHE A 493 -28.10 4.79 14.38
C PHE A 493 -27.01 4.95 13.31
N ARG A 494 -26.24 6.05 13.33
CA ARG A 494 -25.16 6.28 12.35
C ARG A 494 -24.01 5.29 12.56
N LEU A 495 -23.56 5.11 13.80
CA LEU A 495 -22.50 4.15 14.16
C LEU A 495 -22.95 2.71 13.87
N GLN A 496 -24.18 2.33 14.24
CA GLN A 496 -24.71 1.02 13.90
C GLN A 496 -24.68 0.79 12.39
N ARG A 497 -25.17 1.75 11.60
CA ARG A 497 -25.17 1.64 10.14
C ARG A 497 -23.76 1.60 9.55
N LEU A 498 -22.83 2.39 10.08
CA LEU A 498 -21.43 2.43 9.67
C LEU A 498 -20.78 1.07 9.90
N LEU A 499 -20.90 0.52 11.11
CA LEU A 499 -20.31 -0.77 11.49
C LEU A 499 -21.00 -1.95 10.78
N GLU A 500 -22.32 -1.90 10.53
CA GLU A 500 -23.03 -2.89 9.70
C GLU A 500 -22.59 -2.86 8.23
N SER A 501 -22.14 -1.70 7.76
CA SER A 501 -21.61 -1.50 6.40
C SER A 501 -20.09 -1.62 6.29
N ALA A 502 -19.39 -1.76 7.42
CA ALA A 502 -17.95 -1.86 7.47
C ALA A 502 -17.52 -3.14 6.75
N ASN A 503 -16.84 -2.95 5.62
CA ASN A 503 -16.30 -4.05 4.84
C ASN A 503 -14.82 -3.75 4.62
N THR A 504 -13.96 -4.42 5.38
CA THR A 504 -12.53 -4.37 5.11
C THR A 504 -12.26 -5.02 3.76
N VAL A 505 -11.51 -4.29 2.94
CA VAL A 505 -11.23 -4.73 1.59
C VAL A 505 -10.02 -5.64 1.61
N THR A 506 -10.18 -6.85 1.06
CA THR A 506 -9.16 -7.89 1.03
C THR A 506 -8.92 -8.35 -0.40
N GLU A 507 -7.65 -8.41 -0.81
CA GLU A 507 -7.27 -8.94 -2.12
C GLU A 507 -6.05 -9.83 -2.01
N ARG A 508 -6.09 -11.00 -2.64
CA ARG A 508 -4.93 -11.88 -2.72
C ARG A 508 -4.04 -11.50 -3.91
N CYS A 509 -3.07 -10.62 -3.65
CA CYS A 509 -2.12 -10.15 -4.67
C CYS A 509 -1.18 -11.24 -5.19
N MET A 510 -0.76 -12.17 -4.31
CA MET A 510 0.09 -13.31 -4.69
C MET A 510 -0.58 -14.63 -4.34
N ARG A 511 -0.67 -15.54 -5.32
CA ARG A 511 -1.22 -16.89 -5.12
C ARG A 511 -0.16 -17.97 -5.25
N ARG A 512 -0.08 -18.82 -4.23
CA ARG A 512 0.71 -20.05 -4.20
C ARG A 512 -0.19 -21.28 -3.99
N ASN A 513 0.14 -22.37 -4.67
CA ASN A 513 -0.61 -23.62 -4.55
C ASN A 513 -0.25 -24.39 -3.26
N ALA A 514 -1.26 -24.79 -2.49
CA ALA A 514 -1.15 -25.48 -1.19
C ALA A 514 -0.56 -26.91 -1.23
N ARG A 515 0.03 -27.37 -2.35
CA ARG A 515 0.70 -28.69 -2.39
C ARG A 515 2.03 -28.70 -1.62
N ASP A 516 2.52 -27.54 -1.26
CA ASP A 516 3.85 -27.28 -0.70
C ASP A 516 3.75 -26.52 0.64
N THR A 517 2.87 -26.94 1.55
CA THR A 517 2.64 -26.31 2.86
C THR A 517 3.84 -26.40 3.83
N ASN A 518 4.79 -27.31 3.60
CA ASN A 518 5.99 -27.48 4.43
C ASN A 518 7.09 -26.44 4.19
N LYS A 519 6.75 -25.29 3.60
CA LYS A 519 7.76 -24.38 3.04
C LYS A 519 7.71 -23.01 3.70
N ASP A 520 8.90 -22.52 4.06
CA ASP A 520 9.09 -21.26 4.79
C ASP A 520 8.41 -20.10 4.06
N VAL A 521 7.73 -19.26 4.84
CA VAL A 521 7.19 -17.96 4.43
C VAL A 521 8.21 -16.89 4.83
N THR A 522 8.44 -15.92 3.96
CA THR A 522 9.15 -14.69 4.32
C THR A 522 8.20 -13.52 4.20
N SER A 523 8.33 -12.56 5.10
CA SER A 523 7.64 -11.28 4.99
C SER A 523 7.94 -10.62 3.66
N CYS A 524 6.93 -9.99 3.07
CA CYS A 524 7.12 -9.11 1.93
C CYS A 524 7.79 -7.79 2.34
N VAL A 525 8.34 -7.10 1.35
CA VAL A 525 8.72 -5.69 1.42
C VAL A 525 7.93 -4.95 0.36
N VAL A 526 7.45 -3.76 0.73
CA VAL A 526 6.72 -2.85 -0.15
C VAL A 526 7.66 -1.72 -0.53
N ILE A 527 7.77 -1.44 -1.81
CA ILE A 527 8.63 -0.39 -2.36
C ILE A 527 7.79 0.43 -3.32
N GLU A 528 7.81 1.74 -3.13
CA GLU A 528 7.20 2.69 -4.06
C GLU A 528 8.27 3.67 -4.51
N GLU A 529 8.50 3.69 -5.81
CA GLU A 529 9.48 4.58 -6.40
C GLU A 529 9.08 4.90 -7.84
N THR A 530 9.32 6.12 -8.31
CA THR A 530 8.81 6.59 -9.62
C THR A 530 9.30 5.76 -10.81
N SER A 531 10.52 5.25 -10.76
CA SER A 531 11.14 4.45 -11.82
C SER A 531 10.65 3.00 -11.81
N ILE A 532 10.54 2.38 -10.63
CA ILE A 532 10.16 0.97 -10.49
C ILE A 532 8.64 0.79 -10.49
N GLY A 533 7.90 1.76 -9.95
CA GLY A 533 6.48 1.71 -9.63
C GLY A 533 6.23 1.21 -8.21
N TYR A 534 4.96 0.92 -7.92
CA TYR A 534 4.53 0.34 -6.66
C TYR A 534 4.66 -1.19 -6.70
N ILE A 535 5.67 -1.73 -6.02
CA ILE A 535 6.05 -3.15 -6.09
C ILE A 535 6.04 -3.80 -4.70
N VAL A 536 5.40 -4.97 -4.62
CA VAL A 536 5.47 -5.85 -3.45
C VAL A 536 6.40 -7.01 -3.79
N LEU A 537 7.43 -7.21 -2.98
CA LEU A 537 8.49 -8.20 -3.21
C LEU A 537 8.59 -9.15 -2.01
N THR A 538 8.64 -10.46 -2.26
CA THR A 538 8.83 -11.49 -1.22
C THR A 538 9.68 -12.64 -1.78
N VAL A 539 10.08 -13.57 -0.92
CA VAL A 539 10.85 -14.76 -1.27
C VAL A 539 10.12 -16.01 -0.84
N PHE A 540 9.77 -16.86 -1.82
CA PHE A 540 9.26 -18.20 -1.56
C PHE A 540 10.28 -19.22 -2.03
N ASP A 541 10.67 -20.17 -1.18
CA ASP A 541 11.63 -21.24 -1.50
C ASP A 541 13.01 -20.76 -1.97
N ASN A 542 13.44 -19.58 -1.51
CA ASN A 542 14.62 -18.87 -2.02
C ASN A 542 14.49 -18.44 -3.50
N GLU A 543 13.26 -18.21 -3.96
CA GLU A 543 12.95 -17.63 -5.26
C GLU A 543 12.17 -16.32 -5.06
N PRO A 544 12.53 -15.24 -5.77
CA PRO A 544 11.82 -13.98 -5.64
C PRO A 544 10.43 -14.10 -6.28
N GLN A 545 9.43 -13.59 -5.59
CA GLN A 545 8.12 -13.31 -6.14
C GLN A 545 7.83 -11.82 -5.95
N ALA A 546 7.46 -11.17 -7.04
CA ALA A 546 7.09 -9.76 -7.02
C ALA A 546 5.73 -9.56 -7.65
N VAL A 547 5.04 -8.50 -7.26
CA VAL A 547 3.80 -8.03 -7.88
C VAL A 547 3.91 -6.53 -8.03
N ILE A 548 3.68 -6.04 -9.25
CA ILE A 548 3.53 -4.62 -9.52
C ILE A 548 2.05 -4.30 -9.39
N LEU A 549 1.76 -3.37 -8.52
CA LEU A 549 0.43 -2.88 -8.19
C LEU A 549 0.22 -1.52 -8.87
N ASP A 550 -1.03 -1.20 -9.19
CA ASP A 550 -1.39 0.07 -9.80
C ASP A 550 -1.21 1.23 -8.82
N ALA A 551 -0.66 2.33 -9.32
CA ALA A 551 -0.32 3.53 -8.56
C ALA A 551 -1.41 4.60 -8.63
N GLU A 552 -2.46 4.44 -9.45
CA GLU A 552 -3.48 5.48 -9.60
C GLU A 552 -4.29 5.73 -8.31
N GLU A 553 -4.33 7.00 -7.90
CA GLU A 553 -5.05 7.52 -6.74
C GLU A 553 -6.56 7.59 -7.01
N GLY A 554 -7.35 7.17 -6.02
CA GLY A 554 -8.76 7.52 -5.91
C GLY A 554 -9.66 6.92 -6.99
N THR A 555 -10.09 5.67 -6.81
CA THR A 555 -11.33 5.22 -7.46
C THR A 555 -12.48 6.08 -6.95
N THR A 556 -13.04 6.93 -7.81
CA THR A 556 -14.26 7.68 -7.48
C THR A 556 -15.44 6.72 -7.32
N GLU A 557 -16.51 7.13 -6.64
CA GLU A 557 -17.73 6.29 -6.48
C GLU A 557 -18.27 5.77 -7.82
N LYS A 558 -18.05 6.52 -8.91
CA LYS A 558 -18.40 6.11 -10.27
C LYS A 558 -17.57 4.95 -10.79
N ASP A 559 -16.28 4.90 -10.46
CA ASP A 559 -15.39 3.80 -10.83
C ASP A 559 -15.74 2.51 -10.07
N ILE A 560 -16.25 2.65 -8.83
CA ILE A 560 -16.76 1.54 -8.02
C ILE A 560 -18.08 1.02 -8.58
N GLU A 561 -19.00 1.90 -8.98
CA GLU A 561 -20.27 1.50 -9.64
C GLU A 561 -20.03 0.84 -11.01
N GLU A 562 -19.07 1.33 -11.81
CA GLU A 562 -18.68 0.70 -13.08
C GLU A 562 -17.95 -0.63 -12.86
N ALA A 563 -17.10 -0.74 -11.83
CA ALA A 563 -16.44 -1.99 -11.46
C ALA A 563 -17.42 -3.03 -10.89
N LEU A 564 -18.47 -2.63 -10.17
CA LEU A 564 -19.53 -3.51 -9.70
C LEU A 564 -20.44 -4.00 -10.84
N GLN A 565 -20.57 -3.22 -11.92
CA GLN A 565 -21.32 -3.61 -13.13
C GLN A 565 -20.52 -4.54 -14.04
N TRP A 566 -19.19 -4.44 -14.01
CA TRP A 566 -18.31 -5.45 -14.57
C TRP A 566 -17.93 -6.49 -13.52
N GLU A 567 -18.77 -7.51 -13.36
CA GLU A 567 -18.28 -8.81 -12.87
C GLU A 567 -17.18 -9.28 -13.83
N ASP A 568 -15.93 -8.94 -13.50
CA ASP A 568 -14.77 -9.49 -14.18
C ASP A 568 -14.88 -11.01 -14.02
N PRO A 569 -15.00 -11.79 -15.10
CA PRO A 569 -15.35 -13.19 -15.02
C PRO A 569 -14.25 -13.95 -14.32
N ALA A 570 -14.37 -14.06 -12.99
CA ALA A 570 -13.38 -14.58 -12.05
C ALA A 570 -11.98 -14.50 -12.66
N GLY A 571 -11.40 -13.30 -12.68
CA GLY A 571 -10.03 -13.07 -13.12
C GLY A 571 -9.20 -14.23 -12.60
N ASN A 572 -8.77 -15.12 -13.50
CA ASN A 572 -8.09 -16.34 -13.11
C ASN A 572 -6.72 -15.89 -12.62
N ASN A 573 -6.64 -15.45 -11.37
CA ASN A 573 -5.42 -15.09 -10.66
C ASN A 573 -4.64 -16.39 -10.45
N ARG A 574 -3.98 -16.79 -11.53
CA ARG A 574 -3.10 -17.93 -11.64
C ARG A 574 -1.87 -17.67 -10.78
N GLU A 575 -1.27 -18.75 -10.32
CA GLU A 575 0.10 -18.67 -9.82
C GLU A 575 1.00 -18.11 -10.94
N ALA A 576 1.82 -17.11 -10.58
CA ALA A 576 2.77 -16.51 -11.51
C ALA A 576 3.66 -17.61 -12.09
N TRP A 577 3.73 -17.70 -13.43
CA TRP A 577 4.59 -18.70 -14.04
C TRP A 577 6.05 -18.40 -13.74
N GLN A 578 6.73 -19.36 -13.13
CA GLN A 578 8.16 -19.32 -12.90
C GLN A 578 8.87 -20.44 -13.66
N PRO A 579 10.00 -20.14 -14.32
CA PRO A 579 10.78 -21.16 -14.99
C PRO A 579 11.32 -22.22 -13.98
N PRO A 580 11.14 -23.53 -14.24
CA PRO A 580 11.57 -24.59 -13.32
C PRO A 580 13.07 -24.57 -13.01
N LYS A 581 13.44 -24.47 -11.73
CA LYS A 581 14.84 -24.39 -11.26
C LYS A 581 15.76 -25.46 -11.83
N GLU A 582 15.23 -26.65 -12.09
CA GLU A 582 15.98 -27.81 -12.55
C GLU A 582 16.68 -27.56 -13.90
N PHE A 583 16.17 -26.67 -14.76
CA PHE A 583 16.83 -26.34 -16.03
C PHE A 583 18.07 -25.45 -15.88
N TRP A 584 18.19 -24.74 -14.75
CA TRP A 584 19.29 -23.79 -14.50
C TRP A 584 20.25 -24.24 -13.40
N GLN A 585 19.96 -25.35 -12.72
CA GLN A 585 20.86 -25.90 -11.71
C GLN A 585 22.13 -26.46 -12.37
N PRO A 586 23.33 -26.00 -12.00
CA PRO A 586 24.57 -26.54 -12.53
C PRO A 586 24.76 -27.98 -12.03
N PHE A 587 24.60 -28.95 -12.93
CA PHE A 587 24.82 -30.36 -12.61
C PHE A 587 26.30 -30.72 -12.76
N SER A 588 26.94 -31.13 -11.67
CA SER A 588 28.31 -31.64 -11.70
C SER A 588 28.36 -33.09 -11.23
N LEU A 589 28.45 -34.01 -12.18
CA LEU A 589 28.60 -35.45 -11.92
C LEU A 589 29.70 -35.74 -10.91
N HIS A 590 30.81 -35.03 -11.04
CA HIS A 590 31.98 -35.21 -10.20
C HIS A 590 31.71 -34.92 -8.72
N SER A 591 30.96 -33.86 -8.39
CA SER A 591 30.65 -33.54 -6.98
C SER A 591 29.67 -34.54 -6.37
N SER A 592 28.64 -34.94 -7.13
CA SER A 592 27.66 -35.93 -6.72
C SER A 592 28.29 -37.32 -6.51
N LEU A 593 29.28 -37.69 -7.34
CA LEU A 593 29.99 -38.96 -7.21
C LEU A 593 31.02 -38.96 -6.09
N GLN A 594 31.66 -37.83 -5.79
CA GLN A 594 32.53 -37.70 -4.61
C GLN A 594 31.78 -37.88 -3.29
N ALA A 595 30.49 -37.50 -3.23
CA ALA A 595 29.65 -37.74 -2.06
C ALA A 595 29.38 -39.24 -1.83
N VAL A 596 29.31 -40.03 -2.92
CA VAL A 596 29.06 -41.47 -2.87
C VAL A 596 30.36 -42.27 -2.66
N HIS A 597 31.48 -41.83 -3.26
CA HIS A 597 32.78 -42.48 -3.12
C HIS A 597 33.85 -41.48 -2.69
N ARG A 598 34.43 -41.69 -1.49
CA ARG A 598 35.55 -40.89 -0.93
C ARG A 598 36.88 -41.00 -1.70
N SER A 599 36.91 -41.72 -2.82
CA SER A 599 38.12 -42.02 -3.57
C SER A 599 38.40 -40.96 -4.65
N ARG A 600 39.30 -40.02 -4.35
CA ARG A 600 39.85 -39.06 -5.33
C ARG A 600 40.81 -39.69 -6.36
N ALA A 601 41.30 -40.91 -6.11
CA ALA A 601 42.47 -41.46 -6.81
C ALA A 601 42.16 -42.09 -8.19
N LEU A 602 40.90 -42.34 -8.54
CA LEU A 602 40.53 -43.17 -9.71
C LEU A 602 40.24 -42.40 -11.01
N TRP A 603 40.20 -41.06 -10.99
CA TRP A 603 39.67 -40.28 -12.12
C TRP A 603 40.73 -39.90 -13.18
N ASN A 604 42.02 -39.97 -12.83
CA ASN A 604 43.14 -39.65 -13.74
C ASN A 604 43.85 -40.91 -14.29
N GLU A 605 43.41 -42.10 -13.90
CA GLU A 605 43.97 -43.37 -14.38
C GLU A 605 43.12 -43.94 -15.53
N GLU A 606 43.76 -44.68 -16.45
CA GLU A 606 43.06 -45.37 -17.54
C GLU A 606 42.02 -46.34 -16.95
N ILE A 607 40.78 -46.27 -17.47
CA ILE A 607 39.64 -47.08 -17.02
C ILE A 607 39.94 -48.57 -17.31
N LYS A 608 40.50 -49.28 -16.33
CA LYS A 608 40.57 -50.74 -16.35
C LYS A 608 39.22 -51.30 -15.90
N LEU A 609 38.77 -52.40 -16.51
CA LEU A 609 37.59 -53.15 -16.08
C LEU A 609 37.89 -53.84 -14.74
N SER A 610 37.79 -53.08 -13.65
CA SER A 610 37.87 -53.56 -12.28
C SER A 610 36.49 -53.49 -11.62
N PRO A 611 36.19 -54.34 -10.63
CA PRO A 611 34.92 -54.29 -9.90
C PRO A 611 34.63 -52.90 -9.30
N ALA A 612 35.66 -52.21 -8.78
CA ALA A 612 35.53 -50.87 -8.21
C ALA A 612 35.17 -49.80 -9.27
N ASN A 613 35.71 -49.89 -10.48
CA ASN A 613 35.37 -48.97 -11.57
C ASN A 613 33.94 -49.20 -12.07
N LEU A 614 33.45 -50.43 -12.01
CA LEU A 614 32.07 -50.79 -12.38
C LEU A 614 31.07 -50.23 -11.36
N GLU A 615 31.38 -50.25 -10.06
CA GLU A 615 30.58 -49.60 -9.01
C GLU A 615 30.48 -48.08 -9.22
N VAL A 616 31.58 -47.41 -9.56
CA VAL A 616 31.57 -45.97 -9.87
C VAL A 616 30.71 -45.67 -11.10
N LEU A 617 30.77 -46.50 -12.15
CA LEU A 617 29.91 -46.36 -13.33
C LEU A 617 28.43 -46.59 -13.00
N MET A 618 28.10 -47.56 -12.14
CA MET A 618 26.73 -47.79 -11.68
C MET A 618 26.20 -46.63 -10.84
N ALA A 619 27.03 -46.08 -9.94
CA ALA A 619 26.68 -44.89 -9.17
C ALA A 619 26.48 -43.67 -10.08
N ALA A 620 27.36 -43.48 -11.07
CA ALA A 620 27.24 -42.41 -12.06
C ALA A 620 25.95 -42.55 -12.87
N HIS A 621 25.63 -43.77 -13.30
CA HIS A 621 24.39 -44.04 -14.02
C HIS A 621 23.15 -43.79 -13.15
N ARG A 622 23.17 -44.16 -11.86
CA ARG A 622 22.05 -43.90 -10.93
C ARG A 622 21.80 -42.41 -10.74
N VAL A 623 22.85 -41.63 -10.50
CA VAL A 623 22.76 -40.16 -10.36
C VAL A 623 22.31 -39.50 -11.67
N LEU A 624 22.81 -39.97 -12.81
CA LEU A 624 22.37 -39.50 -14.13
C LEU A 624 20.91 -39.84 -14.39
N ALA A 625 20.50 -41.07 -14.12
CA ALA A 625 19.13 -41.53 -14.34
C ALA A 625 18.13 -40.68 -13.54
N GLU A 626 18.40 -40.47 -12.25
CA GLU A 626 17.59 -39.63 -11.37
C GLU A 626 17.51 -38.19 -11.89
N HIS A 627 18.65 -37.59 -12.27
CA HIS A 627 18.66 -36.23 -12.81
C HIS A 627 17.92 -36.13 -14.15
N THR A 628 18.12 -37.09 -15.07
CA THR A 628 17.40 -37.11 -16.35
C THR A 628 15.91 -37.34 -16.18
N GLU A 629 15.49 -38.16 -15.21
CA GLU A 629 14.08 -38.39 -14.88
C GLU A 629 13.43 -37.11 -14.35
N THR A 630 14.09 -36.42 -13.41
CA THR A 630 13.58 -35.13 -12.90
C THR A 630 13.46 -34.08 -13.99
N LEU A 631 14.47 -33.95 -14.86
CA LEU A 631 14.42 -33.07 -16.02
C LEU A 631 13.29 -33.45 -16.98
N GLN A 632 13.11 -34.74 -17.28
CA GLN A 632 12.04 -35.20 -18.16
C GLN A 632 10.66 -34.87 -17.60
N LEU A 633 10.44 -35.06 -16.30
CA LEU A 633 9.20 -34.67 -15.62
C LEU A 633 8.95 -33.15 -15.75
N ARG A 634 9.98 -32.32 -15.54
CA ARG A 634 9.85 -30.86 -15.68
C ARG A 634 9.64 -30.39 -17.11
N VAL A 635 10.30 -31.00 -18.09
CA VAL A 635 10.05 -30.73 -19.53
C VAL A 635 8.62 -31.11 -19.89
N SER A 636 8.12 -32.24 -19.36
CA SER A 636 6.74 -32.66 -19.63
C SER A 636 5.71 -31.69 -19.02
N ASP A 637 5.94 -31.18 -17.80
CA ASP A 637 5.08 -30.15 -17.19
C ASP A 637 5.12 -28.85 -18.01
N LEU A 638 6.31 -28.40 -18.44
CA LEU A 638 6.46 -27.24 -19.32
C LEU A 638 5.69 -27.42 -20.63
N PHE A 639 5.83 -28.57 -21.28
CA PHE A 639 5.12 -28.88 -22.52
C PHE A 639 3.58 -28.85 -22.31
N ASN A 640 3.10 -29.50 -21.25
CA ASN A 640 1.67 -29.52 -20.91
C ASN A 640 1.14 -28.10 -20.65
N ARG A 641 1.91 -27.25 -19.96
CA ARG A 641 1.54 -25.85 -19.72
C ARG A 641 1.55 -25.02 -21.00
N CYS A 642 2.53 -25.20 -21.87
CA CYS A 642 2.56 -24.53 -23.19
C CYS A 642 1.35 -24.94 -24.04
N GLN A 643 0.97 -26.22 -24.03
CA GLN A 643 -0.23 -26.69 -24.71
C GLN A 643 -1.50 -26.08 -24.12
N ARG A 644 -1.62 -26.04 -22.79
CA ARG A 644 -2.71 -25.34 -22.10
C ARG A 644 -2.79 -23.87 -22.48
N LEU A 645 -1.66 -23.16 -22.53
CA LEU A 645 -1.60 -21.75 -22.91
C LEU A 645 -2.10 -21.55 -24.35
N GLN A 646 -1.72 -22.44 -25.27
CA GLN A 646 -2.22 -22.39 -26.66
C GLN A 646 -3.74 -22.61 -26.73
N ASP A 647 -4.27 -23.55 -25.96
CA ASP A 647 -5.70 -23.84 -25.91
C ASP A 647 -6.48 -22.65 -25.29
N GLU A 648 -5.97 -22.08 -24.21
CA GLU A 648 -6.58 -20.91 -23.57
C GLU A 648 -6.50 -19.65 -24.44
N TYR A 649 -5.40 -19.46 -25.18
CA TYR A 649 -5.29 -18.36 -26.14
C TYR A 649 -6.32 -18.51 -27.26
N ARG A 650 -6.57 -19.75 -27.73
CA ARG A 650 -7.67 -20.01 -28.67
C ARG A 650 -9.02 -19.66 -28.05
N ASP A 651 -9.27 -20.04 -26.81
CA ASP A 651 -10.51 -19.70 -26.10
C ASP A 651 -10.68 -18.19 -25.90
N GLN A 652 -9.59 -17.46 -25.62
CA GLN A 652 -9.59 -15.99 -25.56
C GLN A 652 -9.92 -15.38 -26.91
N VAL A 653 -9.30 -15.85 -27.99
CA VAL A 653 -9.61 -15.40 -29.36
C VAL A 653 -11.08 -15.64 -29.71
N ILE A 654 -11.64 -16.80 -29.32
CA ILE A 654 -13.06 -17.11 -29.53
C ILE A 654 -13.94 -16.14 -28.72
N ARG A 655 -13.65 -15.92 -27.43
CA ARG A 655 -14.40 -14.97 -26.59
C ARG A 655 -14.34 -13.54 -27.11
N VAL A 656 -13.17 -13.08 -27.56
CA VAL A 656 -13.02 -11.76 -28.17
C VAL A 656 -13.84 -11.66 -29.45
N ALA A 657 -13.88 -12.72 -30.27
CA ALA A 657 -14.73 -12.75 -31.46
C ALA A 657 -16.23 -12.70 -31.10
N GLU A 658 -16.66 -13.40 -30.04
CA GLU A 658 -18.05 -13.33 -29.54
C GLU A 658 -18.40 -11.94 -28.98
N VAL A 659 -17.49 -11.33 -28.21
CA VAL A 659 -17.68 -9.97 -27.69
C VAL A 659 -17.71 -8.97 -28.83
N MET A 660 -16.84 -9.11 -29.84
CA MET A 660 -16.85 -8.27 -31.03
C MET A 660 -18.19 -8.39 -31.76
N GLN A 661 -18.75 -9.60 -31.93
CA GLN A 661 -20.09 -9.76 -32.50
C GLN A 661 -21.17 -9.09 -31.65
N LYS A 662 -21.11 -9.19 -30.31
CA LYS A 662 -22.05 -8.47 -29.42
C LYS A 662 -21.90 -6.96 -29.59
N VAL A 663 -20.68 -6.44 -29.62
CA VAL A 663 -20.41 -5.01 -29.84
C VAL A 663 -20.91 -4.58 -31.22
N ASP A 664 -20.71 -5.37 -32.27
CA ASP A 664 -21.21 -5.09 -33.61
C ASP A 664 -22.75 -5.08 -33.65
N THR A 665 -23.41 -5.99 -32.92
CA THR A 665 -24.88 -6.00 -32.81
C THR A 665 -25.44 -4.78 -32.07
N VAL A 666 -24.66 -4.21 -31.13
CA VAL A 666 -25.03 -3.02 -30.36
C VAL A 666 -24.71 -1.74 -31.14
N THR A 667 -23.54 -1.68 -31.78
CA THR A 667 -23.04 -0.53 -32.55
C THR A 667 -23.65 -0.44 -33.95
N GLY A 668 -24.26 -1.53 -34.45
CA GLY A 668 -25.11 -1.51 -35.63
C GLY A 668 -24.36 -1.25 -36.94
N LYS A 669 -23.14 -1.79 -37.09
CA LYS A 669 -22.33 -1.67 -38.31
C LYS A 669 -22.65 -2.70 -39.40
N ASP A 670 -23.69 -3.50 -39.24
CA ASP A 670 -24.15 -4.38 -40.31
C ASP A 670 -24.91 -3.57 -41.37
N GLU A 671 -24.25 -3.34 -42.50
CA GLU A 671 -24.93 -3.02 -43.75
C GLU A 671 -25.97 -4.10 -44.03
N ALA A 672 -27.22 -3.66 -44.08
CA ALA A 672 -28.43 -4.43 -44.29
C ALA A 672 -28.28 -5.59 -45.30
N GLN A 673 -28.03 -6.80 -44.79
CA GLN A 673 -28.48 -8.00 -45.47
C GLN A 673 -29.96 -8.23 -45.16
N SER A 674 -30.74 -8.17 -46.24
CA SER A 674 -32.19 -8.24 -46.29
C SER A 674 -32.79 -9.31 -45.37
N GLY A 675 -33.48 -8.87 -44.32
CA GLY A 675 -34.50 -9.69 -43.64
C GLY A 675 -34.36 -9.87 -42.12
N ALA A 676 -33.31 -9.36 -41.47
CA ALA A 676 -33.17 -9.44 -40.01
C ALA A 676 -33.42 -8.09 -39.33
N ARG A 677 -34.09 -8.12 -38.18
CA ARG A 677 -34.65 -6.99 -37.42
C ARG A 677 -33.58 -5.93 -37.11
N LEU A 678 -33.91 -4.66 -37.38
CA LEU A 678 -33.10 -3.47 -37.05
C LEU A 678 -32.82 -3.39 -35.53
N TYR A 679 -31.56 -3.38 -35.10
CA TYR A 679 -31.16 -3.20 -33.69
C TYR A 679 -30.06 -2.14 -33.53
N GLY A 680 -30.03 -1.49 -32.35
CA GLY A 680 -28.95 -0.62 -31.89
C GLY A 680 -29.17 0.88 -32.13
N ASN A 681 -28.21 1.52 -32.79
CA ASN A 681 -28.12 2.97 -32.94
C ASN A 681 -29.35 3.62 -33.57
N LYS A 682 -29.88 3.10 -34.68
CA LYS A 682 -31.09 3.65 -35.30
C LYS A 682 -32.31 3.63 -34.38
N LYS A 683 -32.44 2.64 -33.49
CA LYS A 683 -33.51 2.63 -32.49
C LYS A 683 -33.26 3.64 -31.37
N ILE A 684 -32.01 3.87 -31.00
CA ILE A 684 -31.64 4.87 -30.01
C ILE A 684 -31.92 6.26 -30.58
N GLU A 685 -31.48 6.53 -31.81
CA GLU A 685 -31.79 7.75 -32.58
C GLU A 685 -33.31 7.94 -32.74
N ASP A 686 -34.04 6.92 -33.23
CA ASP A 686 -35.51 6.98 -33.34
C ASP A 686 -36.20 7.25 -31.99
N ARG A 687 -35.65 6.70 -30.89
CA ARG A 687 -36.17 6.97 -29.54
C ARG A 687 -35.86 8.41 -29.13
N LEU A 688 -34.65 8.89 -29.43
CA LEU A 688 -34.22 10.24 -29.11
C LEU A 688 -35.07 11.27 -29.85
N GLU A 689 -35.29 11.08 -31.16
CA GLU A 689 -36.17 11.90 -31.98
C GLU A 689 -37.61 11.90 -31.44
N LYS A 690 -38.14 10.73 -31.06
CA LYS A 690 -39.49 10.64 -30.45
C LYS A 690 -39.57 11.37 -29.12
N VAL A 691 -38.53 11.31 -28.30
CA VAL A 691 -38.46 12.02 -27.02
C VAL A 691 -38.40 13.52 -27.26
N GLN A 692 -37.55 13.99 -28.18
CA GLN A 692 -37.47 15.41 -28.58
C GLN A 692 -38.82 15.92 -29.09
N ALA A 693 -39.46 15.20 -30.02
CA ALA A 693 -40.78 15.56 -30.54
C ALA A 693 -41.86 15.60 -29.43
N LYS A 694 -41.81 14.67 -28.48
CA LYS A 694 -42.72 14.66 -27.33
C LYS A 694 -42.46 15.84 -26.39
N GLN A 695 -41.20 16.21 -26.16
CA GLN A 695 -40.81 17.35 -25.35
C GLN A 695 -41.27 18.66 -25.98
N GLU A 696 -41.14 18.82 -27.30
CA GLU A 696 -41.67 19.97 -28.04
C GLU A 696 -43.20 20.05 -27.93
N ALA A 697 -43.91 18.94 -28.12
CA ALA A 697 -45.37 18.90 -27.99
C ALA A 697 -45.82 19.24 -26.55
N GLN A 698 -45.10 18.78 -25.53
CA GLN A 698 -45.36 19.13 -24.14
C GLN A 698 -45.09 20.61 -23.87
N LYS A 699 -43.98 21.17 -24.39
CA LYS A 699 -43.66 22.59 -24.30
C LYS A 699 -44.76 23.46 -24.93
N GLN A 700 -45.23 23.09 -26.12
CA GLN A 700 -46.35 23.77 -26.78
C GLN A 700 -47.64 23.68 -25.94
N ARG A 701 -47.95 22.52 -25.36
CA ARG A 701 -49.12 22.35 -24.48
C ARG A 701 -49.00 23.19 -23.22
N TYR A 702 -47.84 23.22 -22.58
CA TYR A 702 -47.57 24.07 -21.41
C TYR A 702 -47.76 25.56 -21.76
N LEU A 703 -47.21 26.03 -22.88
CA LEU A 703 -47.41 27.41 -23.33
C LEU A 703 -48.89 27.72 -23.61
N ALA A 704 -49.64 26.79 -24.22
CA ALA A 704 -51.07 26.96 -24.44
C ALA A 704 -51.87 27.00 -23.13
N LEU A 705 -51.49 26.19 -22.14
CA LEU A 705 -52.13 26.16 -20.82
C LEU A 705 -51.79 27.44 -20.03
N ARG A 706 -50.54 27.91 -20.09
CA ARG A 706 -50.10 29.19 -19.54
C ARG A 706 -50.88 30.36 -20.15
N ARG A 707 -51.08 30.38 -21.47
CA ARG A 707 -51.92 31.40 -22.14
C ARG A 707 -53.38 31.35 -21.65
N LYS A 708 -53.96 30.15 -21.52
CA LYS A 708 -55.31 29.98 -20.97
C LYS A 708 -55.41 30.41 -19.51
N MET A 709 -54.41 30.10 -18.69
CA MET A 709 -54.39 30.47 -17.28
C MET A 709 -54.19 31.99 -17.10
N ALA A 710 -53.36 32.62 -17.94
CA ALA A 710 -53.24 34.07 -18.03
C ALA A 710 -54.55 34.75 -18.44
N SER A 711 -55.39 34.11 -19.27
CA SER A 711 -56.70 34.64 -19.64
C SER A 711 -57.80 34.50 -18.58
N VAL A 712 -57.57 33.70 -17.53
CA VAL A 712 -58.58 33.37 -16.49
C VAL A 712 -58.43 34.25 -15.23
N ASN A 713 -57.31 34.96 -15.06
CA ASN A 713 -57.08 35.80 -13.88
C ASN A 713 -56.68 37.24 -14.24
N THR A 714 -57.51 38.19 -13.77
CA THR A 714 -57.30 39.64 -13.61
C THR A 714 -57.34 40.53 -14.86
N SER A 715 -58.09 41.63 -14.77
CA SER A 715 -58.27 42.64 -15.84
C SER A 715 -57.28 43.81 -15.73
N GLN A 716 -56.18 43.65 -14.99
CA GLN A 716 -55.17 44.69 -14.78
C GLN A 716 -53.80 44.08 -15.03
N LEU A 717 -53.11 44.57 -16.07
CA LEU A 717 -51.74 44.18 -16.39
C LEU A 717 -50.80 44.62 -15.26
N SER A 718 -49.91 43.73 -14.81
CA SER A 718 -48.86 44.06 -13.84
C SER A 718 -47.80 44.96 -14.46
N ASP A 719 -47.12 45.82 -13.69
CA ASP A 719 -46.01 46.67 -14.18
C ASP A 719 -44.95 45.85 -14.94
N LYS A 720 -44.63 44.63 -14.46
CA LYS A 720 -43.70 43.72 -15.15
C LYS A 720 -44.25 43.18 -16.47
N GLU A 721 -45.56 43.00 -16.58
CA GLU A 721 -46.22 42.60 -17.82
C GLU A 721 -46.30 43.75 -18.80
N VAL A 722 -46.46 44.99 -18.34
CA VAL A 722 -46.37 46.20 -19.17
C VAL A 722 -44.96 46.31 -19.76
N TYR A 723 -43.91 46.17 -18.93
CA TYR A 723 -42.52 46.15 -19.44
C TYR A 723 -42.27 44.99 -20.41
N PHE A 724 -42.79 43.80 -20.15
CA PHE A 724 -42.64 42.66 -21.06
C PHE A 724 -43.42 42.86 -22.38
N VAL A 725 -44.59 43.49 -22.34
CA VAL A 725 -45.35 43.86 -23.55
C VAL A 725 -44.63 44.95 -24.33
N GLU A 726 -44.03 45.93 -23.67
CA GLU A 726 -43.15 46.92 -24.30
C GLU A 726 -41.96 46.25 -24.96
N GLU A 727 -41.27 45.33 -24.28
CA GLU A 727 -40.15 44.55 -24.85
C GLU A 727 -40.62 43.71 -26.05
N LEU A 728 -41.78 43.04 -25.95
CA LEU A 728 -42.36 42.32 -27.08
C LEU A 728 -42.73 43.24 -28.25
N HIS A 729 -43.27 44.44 -28.01
CA HIS A 729 -43.54 45.42 -29.06
C HIS A 729 -42.24 45.95 -29.69
N THR A 730 -41.17 46.12 -28.91
CA THR A 730 -39.86 46.48 -29.47
C THR A 730 -39.28 45.36 -30.33
N MET A 731 -39.41 44.09 -29.90
CA MET A 731 -39.00 42.93 -30.69
C MET A 731 -39.88 42.74 -31.94
N GLU A 732 -41.19 42.92 -31.83
CA GLU A 732 -42.12 42.83 -32.96
C GLU A 732 -41.85 43.95 -33.99
N GLY A 733 -41.60 45.17 -33.53
CA GLY A 733 -41.17 46.28 -34.37
C GLY A 733 -39.83 46.04 -35.07
N SER A 734 -38.93 45.24 -34.49
CA SER A 734 -37.66 44.83 -35.12
C SER A 734 -37.86 43.79 -36.24
N LEU A 735 -39.00 43.09 -36.26
CA LEU A 735 -39.37 42.03 -37.19
C LEU A 735 -40.38 42.47 -38.24
N ASP A 736 -41.06 43.61 -38.05
CA ASP A 736 -42.06 44.12 -38.98
C ASP A 736 -41.43 44.66 -40.27
N LYS A 737 -42.05 44.33 -41.42
CA LYS A 737 -41.56 44.68 -42.76
C LYS A 737 -41.93 46.12 -43.16
N GLU A 738 -42.94 46.72 -42.52
CA GLU A 738 -43.46 48.05 -42.87
C GLU A 738 -42.90 49.19 -41.97
N ALA A 739 -42.26 48.86 -40.85
CA ALA A 739 -41.67 49.84 -39.94
C ALA A 739 -40.37 50.43 -40.52
N HIS A 740 -40.46 51.60 -41.16
CA HIS A 740 -39.32 52.20 -41.87
C HIS A 740 -38.24 52.84 -41.00
N ARG A 741 -38.41 52.99 -39.68
CA ARG A 741 -37.37 53.50 -38.77
C ARG A 741 -37.62 53.03 -37.33
N LEU A 742 -36.89 52.02 -36.88
CA LEU A 742 -36.50 51.92 -35.48
C LEU A 742 -35.09 51.33 -35.41
N THR A 743 -34.12 52.24 -35.33
CA THR A 743 -32.72 51.97 -34.99
C THR A 743 -32.64 51.91 -33.48
N ASP A 744 -32.75 50.72 -32.90
CA ASP A 744 -32.28 50.44 -31.54
C ASP A 744 -31.78 48.98 -31.46
N ASN A 745 -30.85 48.65 -32.36
CA ASN A 745 -29.96 47.51 -32.15
C ASN A 745 -28.57 48.06 -31.84
N ALA A 746 -27.96 47.56 -30.77
CA ALA A 746 -26.66 47.96 -30.21
C ALA A 746 -25.44 47.83 -31.16
N ASP A 747 -25.65 47.50 -32.43
CA ASP A 747 -24.63 47.17 -33.44
C ASP A 747 -24.47 48.23 -34.54
N GLY A 748 -25.17 49.38 -34.44
CA GLY A 748 -24.93 50.56 -35.29
C GLY A 748 -25.16 50.41 -36.80
N SER A 749 -25.73 49.29 -37.28
CA SER A 749 -25.94 49.04 -38.71
C SER A 749 -27.29 49.59 -39.21
N GLU A 750 -27.30 50.30 -40.33
CA GLU A 750 -28.51 50.91 -40.94
C GLU A 750 -29.53 49.91 -41.55
N VAL A 751 -29.23 48.60 -41.58
CA VAL A 751 -30.05 47.58 -42.27
C VAL A 751 -30.89 46.76 -41.26
N PRO A 752 -32.22 46.66 -41.45
CA PRO A 752 -33.10 45.90 -40.57
C PRO A 752 -32.80 44.38 -40.61
N VAL A 753 -33.15 43.68 -39.53
CA VAL A 753 -32.81 42.25 -39.29
C VAL A 753 -33.38 41.33 -40.38
N TRP A 754 -34.63 41.56 -40.81
CA TRP A 754 -35.24 40.80 -41.90
C TRP A 754 -34.48 40.97 -43.23
N GLY A 755 -33.95 42.17 -43.49
CA GLY A 755 -33.17 42.48 -44.68
C GLY A 755 -31.79 41.81 -44.66
N ARG A 756 -31.21 41.57 -43.47
CA ARG A 756 -29.98 40.76 -43.35
C ARG A 756 -30.26 39.29 -43.60
N LEU A 757 -31.37 38.74 -43.08
CA LEU A 757 -31.77 37.35 -43.31
C LEU A 757 -31.99 37.06 -44.79
N ASP A 758 -32.68 37.95 -45.50
CA ASP A 758 -32.92 37.78 -46.94
C ASP A 758 -31.61 37.90 -47.75
N LYS A 759 -30.72 38.82 -47.37
CA LYS A 759 -29.37 38.89 -47.97
C LYS A 759 -28.55 37.61 -47.73
N VAL A 760 -28.63 37.02 -46.54
CA VAL A 760 -27.94 35.75 -46.23
C VAL A 760 -28.52 34.60 -47.07
N LYS A 761 -29.84 34.52 -47.23
CA LYS A 761 -30.48 33.53 -48.10
C LYS A 761 -30.06 33.70 -49.56
N ASP A 762 -30.03 34.94 -50.05
CA ASP A 762 -29.56 35.24 -51.40
C ASP A 762 -28.08 34.91 -51.59
N LEU A 763 -27.24 35.19 -50.60
CA LEU A 763 -25.81 34.82 -50.61
C LEU A 763 -25.64 33.30 -50.58
N GLN A 764 -26.40 32.58 -49.76
CA GLN A 764 -26.39 31.11 -49.71
C GLN A 764 -26.76 30.52 -51.08
N GLN A 765 -27.79 31.05 -51.74
CA GLN A 765 -28.19 30.61 -53.08
C GLN A 765 -27.17 30.97 -54.17
N LYS A 766 -26.44 32.09 -54.03
CA LYS A 766 -25.37 32.46 -54.96
C LYS A 766 -24.15 31.58 -54.77
N LEU A 767 -23.71 31.39 -53.53
CA LEU A 767 -22.58 30.52 -53.18
C LEU A 767 -22.84 29.07 -53.56
N SER A 768 -24.05 28.54 -53.34
CA SER A 768 -24.38 27.18 -53.75
C SER A 768 -24.28 27.01 -55.27
N LYS A 769 -24.73 28.00 -56.05
CA LYS A 769 -24.58 28.00 -57.52
C LYS A 769 -23.13 28.18 -57.97
N GLU A 770 -22.33 28.99 -57.28
CA GLU A 770 -20.89 29.13 -57.55
C GLU A 770 -20.11 27.85 -57.24
N VAL A 771 -20.44 27.16 -56.15
CA VAL A 771 -19.86 25.85 -55.80
C VAL A 771 -20.26 24.78 -56.83
N GLU A 772 -21.54 24.71 -57.22
CA GLU A 772 -21.99 23.80 -58.28
C GLU A 772 -21.31 24.11 -59.63
N GLY A 773 -21.08 25.39 -59.95
CA GLY A 773 -20.33 25.81 -61.13
C GLY A 773 -18.85 25.46 -61.06
N GLY A 774 -18.21 25.63 -59.91
CA GLY A 774 -16.81 25.31 -59.64
C GLY A 774 -16.53 23.81 -59.68
N VAL A 775 -17.43 22.98 -59.14
CA VAL A 775 -17.33 21.51 -59.21
C VAL A 775 -17.45 21.02 -60.65
N LYS A 776 -18.33 21.62 -61.46
CA LYS A 776 -18.45 21.31 -62.91
C LYS A 776 -17.21 21.74 -63.69
N ALA A 777 -16.64 22.91 -63.41
CA ALA A 777 -15.41 23.38 -64.06
C ALA A 777 -14.16 22.57 -63.65
N ALA A 778 -14.08 22.13 -62.40
CA ALA A 778 -12.99 21.29 -61.89
C ALA A 778 -13.03 19.85 -62.43
N GLY A 779 -14.23 19.33 -62.77
CA GLY A 779 -14.42 18.02 -63.39
C GLY A 779 -13.83 17.91 -64.80
N GLU A 780 -13.80 19.00 -65.58
CA GLU A 780 -13.28 18.99 -66.96
C GLU A 780 -11.77 19.30 -67.07
N GLN A 781 -11.14 19.92 -66.06
CA GLN A 781 -9.71 20.27 -66.09
C GLN A 781 -8.77 19.25 -65.40
N ARG A 782 -9.30 18.23 -64.71
CA ARG A 782 -8.51 17.22 -63.95
C ARG A 782 -7.90 16.06 -64.78
N ALA A 783 -7.80 16.19 -66.11
CA ALA A 783 -7.11 15.17 -66.94
C ALA A 783 -5.58 15.37 -67.07
N GLY A 784 -5.01 16.47 -66.54
CA GLY A 784 -3.65 16.90 -66.91
C GLY A 784 -2.51 16.80 -65.89
N SER A 785 -2.73 16.69 -64.58
CA SER A 785 -1.60 16.85 -63.62
C SER A 785 -1.77 16.22 -62.23
N SER A 786 -2.20 14.96 -62.13
CA SER A 786 -2.06 14.24 -60.85
C SER A 786 -0.66 13.63 -60.71
N MET A 787 0.17 14.28 -59.89
CA MET A 787 1.43 13.69 -59.41
C MET A 787 1.06 12.46 -58.56
N LYS A 788 1.35 11.27 -59.08
CA LYS A 788 1.04 9.98 -58.42
C LYS A 788 1.96 9.76 -57.22
N VAL A 789 1.58 10.29 -56.07
CA VAL A 789 2.08 9.81 -54.78
C VAL A 789 1.57 8.38 -54.57
N PRO A 790 2.43 7.39 -54.23
CA PRO A 790 2.00 6.01 -53.99
C PRO A 790 0.89 5.92 -52.95
N SER A 791 -0.13 5.09 -53.23
CA SER A 791 -1.33 4.93 -52.38
C SER A 791 -1.00 4.49 -50.95
N HIS A 792 0.10 3.77 -50.75
CA HIS A 792 0.55 3.34 -49.43
C HIS A 792 1.04 4.50 -48.54
N SER A 793 1.68 5.54 -49.13
CA SER A 793 2.13 6.72 -48.37
C SER A 793 0.94 7.55 -47.91
N ARG A 794 -0.07 7.72 -48.77
CA ARG A 794 -1.31 8.45 -48.42
C ARG A 794 -2.09 7.75 -47.31
N ARG A 795 -2.14 6.41 -47.33
CA ARG A 795 -2.85 5.65 -46.30
C ARG A 795 -2.12 5.75 -44.95
N ALA A 796 -0.81 5.59 -44.93
CA ALA A 796 -0.02 5.74 -43.72
C ALA A 796 -0.09 7.18 -43.14
N GLU A 797 0.00 8.20 -44.00
CA GLU A 797 -0.16 9.60 -43.58
C GLU A 797 -1.60 9.88 -43.09
N HIS A 798 -2.61 9.31 -43.74
CA HIS A 798 -3.99 9.44 -43.30
C HIS A 798 -4.24 8.75 -41.95
N ASP A 799 -3.75 7.53 -41.77
CA ASP A 799 -3.84 6.80 -40.49
C ASP A 799 -3.12 7.58 -39.38
N GLN A 800 -1.98 8.21 -39.69
CA GLN A 800 -1.24 9.07 -38.76
C GLN A 800 -1.99 10.37 -38.42
N ILE A 801 -2.61 11.01 -39.41
CA ILE A 801 -3.45 12.20 -39.21
C ILE A 801 -4.69 11.84 -38.39
N GLN A 802 -5.31 10.69 -38.65
CA GLN A 802 -6.49 10.23 -37.92
C GLN A 802 -6.14 9.92 -36.47
N ALA A 803 -4.99 9.27 -36.21
CA ALA A 803 -4.50 9.04 -34.86
C ALA A 803 -4.19 10.36 -34.12
N MET A 804 -3.57 11.33 -34.81
CA MET A 804 -3.34 12.66 -34.23
C MET A 804 -4.64 13.41 -33.94
N LEU A 805 -5.64 13.32 -34.81
CA LEU A 805 -6.97 13.92 -34.60
C LEU A 805 -7.68 13.27 -33.41
N GLN A 806 -7.66 11.94 -33.30
CA GLN A 806 -8.22 11.21 -32.15
C GLN A 806 -7.55 11.65 -30.85
N HIS A 807 -6.22 11.70 -30.83
CA HIS A 807 -5.47 12.15 -29.67
C HIS A 807 -5.80 13.61 -29.30
N GLN A 808 -5.92 14.51 -30.29
CA GLN A 808 -6.33 15.89 -30.03
C GLN A 808 -7.76 15.99 -29.52
N THR A 809 -8.70 15.18 -30.03
CA THR A 809 -10.07 15.15 -29.52
C THR A 809 -10.14 14.63 -28.09
N GLU A 810 -9.37 13.60 -27.74
CA GLU A 810 -9.27 13.09 -26.37
C GLU A 810 -8.69 14.14 -25.42
N LEU A 811 -7.62 14.82 -25.82
CA LEU A 811 -7.04 15.93 -25.04
C LEU A 811 -8.02 17.09 -24.87
N LEU A 812 -8.75 17.46 -25.93
CA LEU A 812 -9.76 18.51 -25.86
C LEU A 812 -10.93 18.10 -24.96
N GLN A 813 -11.36 16.83 -25.00
CA GLN A 813 -12.41 16.33 -24.15
C GLN A 813 -11.97 16.27 -22.68
N ALA A 814 -10.79 15.74 -22.39
CA ALA A 814 -10.23 15.70 -21.04
C ALA A 814 -10.00 17.12 -20.47
N THR A 815 -9.52 18.05 -21.29
CA THR A 815 -9.38 19.46 -20.87
C THR A 815 -10.73 20.14 -20.68
N ALA A 816 -11.73 19.85 -21.52
CA ALA A 816 -13.09 20.35 -21.34
C ALA A 816 -13.74 19.79 -20.07
N GLU A 817 -13.54 18.51 -19.75
CA GLU A 817 -14.00 17.88 -18.51
C GLU A 817 -13.29 18.43 -17.28
N ARG A 818 -11.97 18.70 -17.36
CA ARG A 818 -11.22 19.42 -16.32
C ARG A 818 -11.71 20.86 -16.12
N LEU A 819 -12.04 21.57 -17.20
CA LEU A 819 -12.57 22.93 -17.10
C LEU A 819 -14.01 22.95 -16.57
N ARG A 820 -14.84 21.96 -16.93
CA ARG A 820 -16.20 21.77 -16.38
C ARG A 820 -16.18 21.42 -14.90
N SER A 821 -15.28 20.53 -14.47
CA SER A 821 -15.09 20.21 -13.04
C SER A 821 -14.60 21.42 -12.24
N ASN A 822 -13.80 22.30 -12.85
CA ASN A 822 -13.41 23.59 -12.29
C ASN A 822 -14.47 24.71 -12.44
N GLY A 823 -15.73 24.37 -12.77
CA GLY A 823 -16.86 25.30 -12.79
C GLY A 823 -16.97 26.22 -14.01
N VAL A 824 -16.14 26.03 -15.04
CA VAL A 824 -16.19 26.83 -16.28
C VAL A 824 -17.19 26.22 -17.25
N SER A 825 -18.30 26.93 -17.52
CA SER A 825 -19.29 26.50 -18.51
C SER A 825 -18.78 26.74 -19.94
N ILE A 826 -18.27 25.70 -20.59
CA ILE A 826 -17.91 25.73 -22.01
C ILE A 826 -19.17 25.47 -22.84
N ALA A 827 -19.53 26.40 -23.73
CA ALA A 827 -20.63 26.21 -24.67
C ALA A 827 -20.31 25.08 -25.65
N GLU A 828 -21.18 24.08 -25.75
CA GLU A 828 -21.03 22.99 -26.72
C GLU A 828 -21.06 23.55 -28.14
N VAL A 829 -19.95 23.40 -28.87
CA VAL A 829 -19.97 23.52 -30.33
C VAL A 829 -20.63 22.23 -30.82
N VAL A 830 -21.90 22.33 -31.21
CA VAL A 830 -22.61 21.24 -31.88
C VAL A 830 -21.91 21.02 -33.23
N ASP A 831 -21.03 20.02 -33.28
CA ASP A 831 -20.48 19.52 -34.53
C ASP A 831 -21.63 18.95 -35.37
N GLY A 832 -21.99 19.67 -36.43
CA GLY A 832 -22.84 19.12 -37.48
C GLY A 832 -22.16 17.93 -38.15
N PRO A 833 -22.92 16.93 -38.65
CA PRO A 833 -22.37 15.69 -39.16
C PRO A 833 -21.33 15.93 -40.25
N ALA A 834 -20.09 15.49 -40.00
CA ALA A 834 -18.93 15.66 -40.87
C ALA A 834 -18.95 14.78 -42.14
N GLU A 835 -20.01 13.98 -42.36
CA GLU A 835 -20.08 13.02 -43.47
C GLU A 835 -20.30 13.65 -44.86
N GLU A 836 -20.69 14.92 -44.97
CA GLU A 836 -20.88 15.58 -46.28
C GLU A 836 -19.64 16.31 -46.82
N ARG A 837 -18.52 16.38 -46.09
CA ARG A 837 -17.34 17.16 -46.54
C ARG A 837 -16.23 16.37 -47.25
N MET A 838 -16.36 15.05 -47.42
CA MET A 838 -15.35 14.23 -48.12
C MET A 838 -15.74 13.77 -49.54
N ALA A 839 -16.70 14.43 -50.19
CA ALA A 839 -17.02 14.21 -51.60
C ALA A 839 -16.84 15.49 -52.46
N ILE A 840 -15.61 16.02 -52.57
CA ILE A 840 -15.16 16.93 -53.66
C ILE A 840 -13.71 16.60 -54.06
#